data_AF-A0A2E6VXI2-F1
#
_entry.id   AF-A0A2E6VXI2-F1
#
_cell.length_a   1.000
_cell.length_b   1.000
_cell.length_c   1.000
_cell.angle_alpha   90.00
_cell.angle_beta   90.00
_cell.angle_gamma   90.00
#
_symmetry.space_group_name_H-M   'P 1'
#
loop_
_entity.id
_entity.type
_entity.pdbx_description
1 polymer ?
#
loop_
_entity_poly.entity_id
_entity_poly.type
_entity_poly.pdbx_seq_one_letter_code
_entity_poly.pdbx_strand_id
1 'polypeptide(L)'
;MLVHGPRSSGVLCPIFALPQGEGIGDLGPTAFRFIDRLHEAGFRTWALLPYSPIDHPYCPYSSISSFGIEPLFISLELLVKADLLTFNQDHIHNGKTVVYDEVVAFKKPLLTEAAFRFLAQANHPWRHDYQQFITRHSWVADLALFVTLKNHFNGLPFWEWPQPYRDRTPETLQQFELQHQTAIAQQQVLQYFAHRQWRDVHRYAQSKGIATFGDLPLYVAADSLDVWCHANDFQLDANKRVIDVAGVPPDAFSDTGQKWGNPLYDWEAMQKNGFSFWKKRLAYQHEQFDLLRIDHFLGLHRYWAIPAGNETATEGAYRPGPGMAFFESMQNHFGTLPWVLEDLGAVTPESESLKAMIGLPGMSVLQFGWDNPDTNPHHPNNHLKNGVCYLGTHDNETWNQWWAQQSSDVHAQVRDHLDPTTNHLREIGLHLGLSSSCQLSIIPLADLCGLGEAGRINVPGVAEGNWKWRCTAAALDQLDASHLAQLNLFYQRTPPKTTRSIMNLGFPVAPPLSNVSRTEWVQANELAHNYAWTWDKSTEALFEKMSPEHWRRERNPIKMLKERQPEQIAAFRSQISHCHEKLQATLNGVHFNVIQKDSVAYFCAEFGLVESFPIYSGGLGILAGDTLKEASDQNHNTVGIGLLYQRGYFRQQLLLDGTQIALSDQERPTDVGLQNFIDPKTKKSLRLSIPYADSHIHFTAWLAMVGRTPLFLLDSNVPENPPHLRAITDHLYVPDREVRLAQEILLGIGGVMLLTHLQINVSTYHLNEGHSAFLLLERLQKALAQGMNMAEARAHITKNTVFTIHTPVPAGNEKFHAPQMHHALSSYFQQCALPEEEIMKLGIGVEGNPELFDLTAFAIRHSAAVNGVSLLHGKTATETWQEVYGQEIPGITNGVHEGTWTGSAFMNLLEQKGPISPQTLWQAHQEQKAETLQEIEARLYEHYCRERAPMERLTTVRKAHLQDALVIGFARRFATYKRATLIFKDLQRLEKLLKNPDRPVALVFAGKAHPADIPGQELIRTISSLAHDPHWNDHILFIEDYNVRLGQRLVQGVDLWLNTPQRPLEASGTSGMKAAINGIPNCSILDGWWDEGFNDENGWAIKHATPHNDDHDHEDLLSQLENDIVPTFFDRNAEGLPLAYLKKMNHAFESGRAHFLSSRMHQEYQALYRAHR
;
A
#
# COMPACT_ATOMS: atom_id res chain seq x y z
N MET A 1 -1.62 0.46 17.23
CA MET A 1 -0.83 -0.36 18.18
C MET A 1 -1.34 -0.30 19.62
N LEU A 2 -1.74 0.86 20.18
CA LEU A 2 -2.11 0.97 21.61
C LEU A 2 -3.59 1.06 21.96
N VAL A 3 -4.48 1.40 21.02
CA VAL A 3 -5.92 1.56 21.33
C VAL A 3 -6.70 0.23 21.17
N HIS A 4 -6.14 -0.75 20.43
CA HIS A 4 -6.79 -2.06 20.13
C HIS A 4 -5.81 -3.25 19.90
N GLY A 5 -4.52 -3.13 20.25
CA GLY A 5 -3.55 -4.23 20.11
C GLY A 5 -3.54 -5.24 21.27
N PRO A 6 -2.75 -6.33 21.20
CA PRO A 6 -2.51 -7.20 22.35
C PRO A 6 -1.71 -6.47 23.44
N ARG A 7 -1.80 -6.95 24.68
CA ARG A 7 -0.94 -6.49 25.77
C ARG A 7 0.52 -6.75 25.41
N SER A 8 1.39 -5.78 25.67
CA SER A 8 2.81 -5.88 25.41
C SER A 8 3.63 -5.24 26.52
N SER A 9 4.94 -5.41 26.43
CA SER A 9 5.93 -4.74 27.27
C SER A 9 7.04 -4.16 26.42
N GLY A 10 7.70 -3.15 26.96
CA GLY A 10 8.87 -2.54 26.37
C GLY A 10 9.89 -2.11 27.40
N VAL A 11 11.00 -1.61 26.88
CA VAL A 11 12.13 -1.13 27.68
C VAL A 11 12.42 0.32 27.33
N LEU A 12 12.51 1.16 28.35
CA LEU A 12 13.01 2.53 28.22
C LEU A 12 14.53 2.52 28.26
N CYS A 13 15.14 2.85 27.13
CA CYS A 13 16.59 2.93 26.97
C CYS A 13 16.95 4.06 25.98
N PRO A 14 17.46 5.21 26.46
CA PRO A 14 18.00 6.25 25.57
C PRO A 14 19.21 5.74 24.78
N ILE A 15 19.46 6.27 23.57
CA ILE A 15 20.60 5.85 22.74
C ILE A 15 21.93 6.05 23.50
N PHE A 16 22.12 7.20 24.17
CA PHE A 16 23.34 7.47 24.92
C PHE A 16 23.65 6.43 26.02
N ALA A 17 22.61 5.74 26.51
CA ALA A 17 22.72 4.77 27.59
C ALA A 17 23.02 3.34 27.08
N LEU A 18 23.00 3.12 25.76
CA LEU A 18 23.39 1.84 25.17
C LEU A 18 24.84 1.50 25.54
N PRO A 19 25.15 0.20 25.69
CA PRO A 19 26.51 -0.21 26.01
C PRO A 19 27.45 0.05 24.83
N GLN A 20 28.69 0.40 25.16
CA GLN A 20 29.76 0.71 24.20
C GLN A 20 29.46 1.94 23.30
N GLY A 21 30.36 2.31 22.36
CA GLY A 21 30.18 3.47 21.45
C GLY A 21 31.11 4.69 21.64
N GLU A 22 32.42 4.48 21.79
CA GLU A 22 33.39 5.58 21.97
C GLU A 22 32.97 6.65 23.01
N GLY A 23 32.57 6.18 24.20
CA GLY A 23 32.29 7.04 25.37
C GLY A 23 30.82 7.42 25.56
N ILE A 24 29.97 7.17 24.55
CA ILE A 24 28.51 7.36 24.57
C ILE A 24 27.85 6.17 23.85
N GLY A 25 26.59 5.83 24.11
CA GLY A 25 25.89 4.86 23.26
C GLY A 25 25.66 5.39 21.84
N ASP A 26 25.72 4.52 20.83
CA ASP A 26 25.64 4.90 19.41
C ASP A 26 24.68 3.99 18.59
N LEU A 27 24.51 4.31 17.31
CA LEU A 27 23.67 3.59 16.34
C LEU A 27 24.40 2.42 15.64
N GLY A 28 25.45 1.91 16.30
CA GLY A 28 26.31 0.84 15.81
C GLY A 28 25.85 -0.55 16.25
N PRO A 29 26.75 -1.56 16.20
CA PRO A 29 26.43 -2.95 16.50
C PRO A 29 25.71 -3.20 17.83
N THR A 30 25.92 -2.36 18.85
CA THR A 30 25.29 -2.54 20.16
C THR A 30 23.81 -2.17 20.18
N ALA A 31 23.35 -1.26 19.31
CA ALA A 31 21.92 -1.02 19.12
C ALA A 31 21.22 -2.28 18.56
N PHE A 32 21.81 -2.94 17.57
CA PHE A 32 21.30 -4.21 17.02
C PHE A 32 21.31 -5.33 18.07
N ARG A 33 22.39 -5.41 18.87
CA ARG A 33 22.49 -6.36 19.97
C ARG A 33 21.43 -6.12 21.06
N PHE A 34 21.16 -4.87 21.38
CA PHE A 34 20.11 -4.50 22.32
C PHE A 34 18.74 -4.94 21.81
N ILE A 35 18.43 -4.71 20.53
CA ILE A 35 17.22 -5.21 19.88
C ILE A 35 17.11 -6.74 19.98
N ASP A 36 18.21 -7.47 19.73
CA ASP A 36 18.23 -8.93 19.90
C ASP A 36 17.90 -9.35 21.33
N ARG A 37 18.50 -8.69 22.34
CA ARG A 37 18.21 -8.95 23.75
C ARG A 37 16.75 -8.68 24.11
N LEU A 38 16.18 -7.58 23.62
CA LEU A 38 14.76 -7.27 23.82
C LEU A 38 13.86 -8.36 23.21
N HIS A 39 14.17 -8.78 21.99
CA HIS A 39 13.43 -9.82 21.29
C HIS A 39 13.47 -11.15 22.06
N GLU A 40 14.67 -11.57 22.47
CA GLU A 40 14.93 -12.78 23.28
C GLU A 40 14.15 -12.75 24.60
N ALA A 41 14.15 -11.60 25.28
CA ALA A 41 13.45 -11.38 26.55
C ALA A 41 11.92 -11.22 26.42
N GLY A 42 11.39 -11.28 25.20
CA GLY A 42 9.94 -11.19 24.95
C GLY A 42 9.37 -9.77 24.92
N PHE A 43 10.21 -8.73 25.03
CA PHE A 43 9.77 -7.34 24.86
C PHE A 43 9.44 -7.04 23.39
N ARG A 44 8.55 -6.07 23.17
CA ARG A 44 8.03 -5.70 21.84
C ARG A 44 8.10 -4.20 21.57
N THR A 45 8.61 -3.42 22.51
CA THR A 45 8.76 -1.97 22.34
C THR A 45 10.10 -1.52 22.90
N TRP A 46 10.78 -0.66 22.15
CA TRP A 46 11.94 0.09 22.62
C TRP A 46 11.51 1.56 22.75
N ALA A 47 11.36 2.03 23.98
CA ALA A 47 11.08 3.42 24.28
C ALA A 47 12.39 4.22 24.37
N LEU A 48 12.41 5.36 23.68
CA LEU A 48 13.55 6.26 23.58
C LEU A 48 13.21 7.60 24.22
N LEU A 49 14.26 8.34 24.59
CA LEU A 49 14.14 9.78 24.86
C LEU A 49 14.31 10.56 23.55
N PRO A 50 14.08 11.88 23.54
CA PRO A 50 14.45 12.69 22.39
C PRO A 50 15.92 12.46 22.02
N TYR A 51 16.18 12.46 20.72
CA TYR A 51 17.46 12.04 20.13
C TYR A 51 17.97 13.05 19.11
N SER A 52 17.31 14.20 19.05
CA SER A 52 17.65 15.34 18.21
C SER A 52 18.91 16.06 18.72
N PRO A 53 19.55 16.92 17.90
CA PRO A 53 20.81 17.55 18.24
C PRO A 53 20.76 18.37 19.53
N ILE A 54 21.63 18.05 20.50
CA ILE A 54 21.69 18.68 21.82
C ILE A 54 22.89 19.63 21.93
N ASP A 55 22.71 20.69 22.71
CA ASP A 55 23.78 21.60 23.12
C ASP A 55 23.94 21.57 24.65
N HIS A 56 25.00 22.16 25.18
CA HIS A 56 25.26 22.23 26.62
C HIS A 56 24.04 22.83 27.37
N PRO A 57 23.52 22.21 28.45
CA PRO A 57 24.10 21.13 29.28
C PRO A 57 23.72 19.68 28.86
N TYR A 58 23.49 19.42 27.58
CA TYR A 58 23.23 18.10 26.99
C TYR A 58 21.89 17.47 27.40
N CYS A 59 20.87 18.30 27.64
CA CYS A 59 19.52 17.83 27.93
C CYS A 59 18.77 17.46 26.63
N PRO A 60 18.29 16.21 26.47
CA PRO A 60 17.48 15.81 25.31
C PRO A 60 16.21 16.64 25.08
N TYR A 61 15.63 17.20 26.15
CA TYR A 61 14.42 18.03 26.10
C TYR A 61 14.70 19.49 25.76
N SER A 62 15.98 19.87 25.62
CA SER A 62 16.43 21.21 25.22
C SER A 62 17.32 21.14 23.96
N SER A 63 16.78 20.50 22.93
CA SER A 63 17.43 20.34 21.62
C SER A 63 17.49 21.66 20.83
N ILE A 64 18.57 21.86 20.07
CA ILE A 64 18.70 23.01 19.15
C ILE A 64 17.83 22.86 17.89
N SER A 65 17.17 21.71 17.73
CA SER A 65 16.26 21.44 16.62
C SER A 65 15.29 20.31 16.98
N SER A 66 14.02 20.43 16.61
CA SER A 66 13.06 19.33 16.70
C SER A 66 13.19 18.30 15.56
N PHE A 67 14.08 18.59 14.61
CA PHE A 67 14.47 17.74 13.48
C PHE A 67 15.91 17.25 13.61
N GLY A 68 16.23 16.20 12.87
CA GLY A 68 17.57 15.64 12.82
C GLY A 68 17.88 14.74 14.01
N ILE A 69 19.08 14.17 13.95
CA ILE A 69 19.59 13.21 14.93
C ILE A 69 20.91 13.74 15.46
N GLU A 70 21.14 13.60 16.77
CA GLU A 70 22.38 13.97 17.44
C GLU A 70 23.59 13.28 16.79
N PRO A 71 24.52 14.02 16.15
CA PRO A 71 25.69 13.45 15.50
C PRO A 71 26.60 12.61 16.40
N LEU A 72 26.61 12.84 17.72
CA LEU A 72 27.38 12.01 18.66
C LEU A 72 26.92 10.54 18.68
N PHE A 73 25.68 10.25 18.27
CA PHE A 73 25.16 8.88 18.15
C PHE A 73 25.61 8.16 16.88
N ILE A 74 26.35 8.82 15.98
CA ILE A 74 26.93 8.17 14.81
C ILE A 74 28.02 7.19 15.28
N SER A 75 27.89 5.94 14.86
CA SER A 75 28.89 4.91 15.09
C SER A 75 30.10 5.10 14.20
N LEU A 76 31.26 5.35 14.82
CA LEU A 76 32.52 5.50 14.10
C LEU A 76 32.96 4.15 13.50
N GLU A 77 32.66 3.03 14.16
CA GLU A 77 32.93 1.68 13.65
C GLU A 77 32.26 1.44 12.28
N LEU A 78 31.01 1.88 12.12
CA LEU A 78 30.30 1.75 10.84
C LEU A 78 30.87 2.68 9.76
N LEU A 79 31.41 3.85 10.14
CA LEU A 79 32.10 4.73 9.20
C LEU A 79 33.46 4.17 8.77
N VAL A 80 34.17 3.45 9.66
CA VAL A 80 35.38 2.70 9.30
C VAL A 80 35.05 1.57 8.32
N LYS A 81 33.98 0.81 8.57
CA LYS A 81 33.52 -0.25 7.64
C LYS A 81 33.08 0.29 6.28
N ALA A 82 32.77 1.57 6.19
CA ALA A 82 32.41 2.25 4.96
C ALA A 82 33.60 2.94 4.29
N ASP A 83 34.83 2.73 4.76
CA ASP A 83 36.05 3.38 4.25
C ASP A 83 36.00 4.93 4.31
N LEU A 84 35.21 5.48 5.23
CA LEU A 84 35.06 6.92 5.44
C LEU A 84 35.91 7.44 6.60
N LEU A 85 36.44 6.56 7.44
CA LEU A 85 37.27 6.94 8.57
C LEU A 85 38.31 5.84 8.84
N THR A 86 39.42 6.23 9.44
CA THR A 86 40.37 5.33 10.10
C THR A 86 40.69 5.91 11.46
N PHE A 87 40.50 5.15 12.54
CA PHE A 87 40.84 5.59 13.89
C PHE A 87 41.14 4.38 14.80
N ASN A 88 41.94 4.60 15.85
CA ASN A 88 42.23 3.59 16.86
C ASN A 88 41.30 3.79 18.08
N GLN A 89 40.72 2.70 18.59
CA GLN A 89 39.77 2.69 19.71
C GLN A 89 40.44 2.88 21.09
N ASP A 90 41.77 2.81 21.19
CA ASP A 90 42.50 2.75 22.46
C ASP A 90 42.40 4.00 23.37
N HIS A 91 41.79 5.11 22.91
CA HIS A 91 41.93 6.42 23.54
C HIS A 91 40.70 6.95 24.30
N ILE A 92 39.58 6.23 24.39
CA ILE A 92 38.41 6.69 25.14
C ILE A 92 37.97 5.73 26.25
N HIS A 93 37.68 6.31 27.42
CA HIS A 93 37.11 5.60 28.55
C HIS A 93 35.63 5.24 28.29
N ASN A 94 35.35 3.95 28.16
CA ASN A 94 34.00 3.43 27.94
C ASN A 94 33.35 3.00 29.26
N GLY A 95 33.10 3.99 30.13
CA GLY A 95 32.60 3.79 31.49
C GLY A 95 31.08 3.65 31.64
N LYS A 96 30.61 3.69 32.89
CA LYS A 96 29.17 3.66 33.25
C LYS A 96 28.47 5.02 33.13
N THR A 97 29.24 6.06 32.80
CA THR A 97 28.77 7.45 32.71
C THR A 97 29.29 8.09 31.42
N VAL A 98 28.46 8.87 30.74
CA VAL A 98 28.86 9.74 29.64
C VAL A 98 29.62 10.94 30.21
N VAL A 99 30.82 11.20 29.68
CA VAL A 99 31.55 12.46 29.90
C VAL A 99 31.46 13.26 28.60
N TYR A 100 30.41 14.06 28.46
CA TYR A 100 30.06 14.69 27.18
C TYR A 100 31.19 15.54 26.58
N ASP A 101 31.90 16.32 27.38
CA ASP A 101 33.01 17.15 26.89
C ASP A 101 34.14 16.30 26.26
N GLU A 102 34.48 15.17 26.89
CA GLU A 102 35.47 14.22 26.35
C GLU A 102 34.97 13.56 25.06
N VAL A 103 33.69 13.16 25.03
CA VAL A 103 33.06 12.56 23.84
C VAL A 103 33.01 13.54 22.68
N VAL A 104 32.64 14.80 22.93
CA VAL A 104 32.61 15.87 21.91
C VAL A 104 34.03 16.15 21.40
N ALA A 105 35.01 16.30 22.29
CA ALA A 105 36.40 16.55 21.93
C ALA A 105 36.99 15.42 21.07
N PHE A 106 36.54 14.18 21.27
CA PHE A 106 37.00 13.03 20.52
C PHE A 106 36.22 12.76 19.22
N LYS A 107 34.89 12.66 19.28
CA LYS A 107 34.07 12.24 18.13
C LYS A 107 33.92 13.36 17.10
N LYS A 108 33.78 14.63 17.51
CA LYS A 108 33.49 15.73 16.57
C LYS A 108 34.58 15.93 15.51
N PRO A 109 35.89 15.90 15.82
CA PRO A 109 36.94 15.95 14.80
C PRO A 109 36.91 14.76 13.83
N LEU A 110 36.67 13.54 14.33
CA LEU A 110 36.60 12.32 13.52
C LEU A 110 35.39 12.31 12.59
N LEU A 111 34.24 12.77 13.07
CA LEU A 111 33.03 12.92 12.27
C LEU A 111 33.22 13.98 11.17
N THR A 112 33.90 15.07 11.49
CA THR A 112 34.23 16.13 10.51
C THR A 112 35.15 15.59 9.42
N GLU A 113 36.17 14.80 9.80
CA GLU A 113 37.06 14.12 8.85
C GLU A 113 36.30 13.12 7.98
N ALA A 114 35.41 12.32 8.57
CA ALA A 114 34.60 11.36 7.80
C ALA A 114 33.66 12.06 6.81
N ALA A 115 33.04 13.18 7.22
CA ALA A 115 32.22 13.99 6.35
C ALA A 115 33.06 14.61 5.21
N PHE A 116 34.25 15.11 5.52
CA PHE A 116 35.19 15.62 4.51
C PHE A 116 35.58 14.55 3.49
N ARG A 117 35.99 13.36 3.96
CA ARG A 117 36.33 12.22 3.07
C ARG A 117 35.15 11.81 2.21
N PHE A 118 33.96 11.71 2.80
CA PHE A 118 32.76 11.41 2.03
C PHE A 118 32.51 12.46 0.94
N LEU A 119 32.62 13.75 1.26
CA LEU A 119 32.50 14.87 0.31
C LEU A 119 33.60 14.89 -0.76
N ALA A 120 34.80 14.38 -0.48
CA ALA A 120 35.86 14.23 -1.47
C ALA A 120 35.67 12.99 -2.39
N GLN A 121 35.01 11.94 -1.89
CA GLN A 121 34.75 10.72 -2.65
C GLN A 121 33.46 10.84 -3.48
N ALA A 122 33.54 11.44 -4.66
CA ALA A 122 32.37 11.64 -5.54
C ALA A 122 31.68 10.34 -5.97
N ASN A 123 32.41 9.21 -5.98
CA ASN A 123 31.90 7.90 -6.39
C ASN A 123 31.53 6.99 -5.21
N HIS A 124 31.49 7.51 -3.96
CA HIS A 124 31.12 6.70 -2.82
C HIS A 124 29.69 6.13 -2.99
N PRO A 125 29.41 4.84 -2.70
CA PRO A 125 28.10 4.23 -2.95
C PRO A 125 26.92 4.94 -2.28
N TRP A 126 27.20 5.68 -1.20
CA TRP A 126 26.18 6.42 -0.45
C TRP A 126 25.82 7.79 -1.05
N ARG A 127 26.45 8.22 -2.16
CA ARG A 127 26.22 9.55 -2.73
C ARG A 127 24.82 9.78 -3.26
N HIS A 128 24.24 8.78 -3.91
CA HIS A 128 22.87 8.88 -4.43
C HIS A 128 21.84 8.94 -3.29
N ASP A 129 21.99 8.07 -2.28
CA ASP A 129 21.13 8.08 -1.08
C ASP A 129 21.29 9.38 -0.28
N TYR A 130 22.49 9.96 -0.22
CA TYR A 130 22.73 11.30 0.33
C TYR A 130 21.99 12.41 -0.42
N GLN A 131 22.09 12.43 -1.76
CA GLN A 131 21.40 13.42 -2.59
C GLN A 131 19.88 13.34 -2.44
N GLN A 132 19.33 12.12 -2.38
CA GLN A 132 17.91 11.92 -2.11
C GLN A 132 17.51 12.44 -0.72
N PHE A 133 18.32 12.14 0.30
CA PHE A 133 18.08 12.59 1.66
C PHE A 133 18.00 14.12 1.75
N ILE A 134 19.00 14.85 1.23
CA ILE A 134 19.01 16.32 1.29
C ILE A 134 17.93 16.97 0.42
N THR A 135 17.46 16.28 -0.64
CA THR A 135 16.38 16.77 -1.50
C THR A 135 15.00 16.55 -0.88
N ARG A 136 14.80 15.41 -0.20
CA ARG A 136 13.54 15.04 0.45
C ARG A 136 13.30 15.83 1.73
N HIS A 137 14.36 16.18 2.45
CA HIS A 137 14.29 16.78 3.78
C HIS A 137 14.80 18.23 3.76
N SER A 138 13.91 19.17 3.46
CA SER A 138 14.27 20.60 3.37
C SER A 138 14.87 21.17 4.66
N TRP A 139 14.48 20.65 5.83
CA TRP A 139 15.03 21.07 7.13
C TRP A 139 16.53 20.82 7.28
N VAL A 140 17.12 19.91 6.48
CA VAL A 140 18.55 19.58 6.55
C VAL A 140 19.41 20.79 6.15
N ALA A 141 18.95 21.57 5.16
CA ALA A 141 19.64 22.78 4.73
C ALA A 141 19.60 23.86 5.81
N ASP A 142 18.41 24.14 6.38
CA ASP A 142 18.28 25.15 7.43
C ASP A 142 19.04 24.75 8.70
N LEU A 143 19.02 23.47 9.11
CA LEU A 143 19.78 22.98 10.26
C LEU A 143 21.29 23.14 10.05
N ALA A 144 21.79 22.74 8.87
CA ALA A 144 23.20 22.87 8.53
C ALA A 144 23.67 24.33 8.55
N LEU A 145 22.83 25.25 8.04
CA LEU A 145 23.08 26.68 8.08
C LEU A 145 23.08 27.21 9.53
N PHE A 146 22.05 26.87 10.31
CA PHE A 146 21.90 27.31 11.71
C PHE A 146 23.10 26.90 12.56
N VAL A 147 23.52 25.63 12.49
CA VAL A 147 24.71 25.13 13.21
C VAL A 147 25.97 25.86 12.75
N THR A 148 26.11 26.14 11.46
CA THR A 148 27.28 26.84 10.91
C THR A 148 27.33 28.30 11.38
N LEU A 149 26.19 29.00 11.41
CA LEU A 149 26.07 30.36 11.96
C LEU A 149 26.37 30.39 13.46
N LYS A 150 25.81 29.45 14.22
CA LYS A 150 26.07 29.34 15.66
C LYS A 150 27.56 29.15 15.94
N ASN A 151 28.24 28.27 15.18
CA ASN A 151 29.69 28.12 15.28
C ASN A 151 30.45 29.41 14.88
N HIS A 152 30.02 30.08 13.81
CA HIS A 152 30.62 31.34 13.35
C HIS A 152 30.55 32.45 14.40
N PHE A 153 29.44 32.52 15.15
CA PHE A 153 29.25 33.47 16.24
C PHE A 153 29.63 32.91 17.62
N ASN A 154 30.55 31.94 17.68
CA ASN A 154 31.12 31.40 18.93
C ASN A 154 30.08 30.85 19.92
N GLY A 155 28.99 30.26 19.42
CA GLY A 155 27.94 29.66 20.23
C GLY A 155 26.87 30.62 20.75
N LEU A 156 27.00 31.93 20.48
CA LEU A 156 26.00 32.92 20.88
C LEU A 156 24.60 32.55 20.39
N PRO A 157 23.54 32.82 21.17
CA PRO A 157 22.18 32.51 20.76
C PRO A 157 21.74 33.40 19.60
N PHE A 158 20.81 32.92 18.78
CA PHE A 158 20.51 33.59 17.51
C PHE A 158 19.99 35.04 17.64
N TRP A 159 19.34 35.38 18.75
CA TRP A 159 18.88 36.75 19.03
C TRP A 159 20.02 37.74 19.32
N GLU A 160 21.24 37.26 19.57
CA GLU A 160 22.45 38.09 19.72
C GLU A 160 23.28 38.17 18.44
N TRP A 161 22.92 37.43 17.39
CA TRP A 161 23.57 37.57 16.09
C TRP A 161 23.28 38.95 15.49
N PRO A 162 24.15 39.46 14.60
CA PRO A 162 23.87 40.70 13.89
C PRO A 162 22.52 40.62 13.18
N GLN A 163 21.78 41.73 13.19
CA GLN A 163 20.37 41.79 12.77
C GLN A 163 20.06 41.05 11.45
N PRO A 164 20.86 41.17 10.37
CA PRO A 164 20.55 40.46 9.13
C PRO A 164 20.56 38.92 9.25
N TYR A 165 21.39 38.34 10.13
CA TYR A 165 21.42 36.90 10.40
C TYR A 165 20.30 36.48 11.34
N ARG A 166 20.06 37.25 12.40
CA ARG A 166 18.95 37.04 13.36
C ARG A 166 17.61 37.03 12.63
N ASP A 167 17.37 38.02 11.78
CA ASP A 167 16.11 38.25 11.08
C ASP A 167 16.04 37.50 9.73
N ARG A 168 17.03 36.64 9.42
CA ARG A 168 17.07 35.79 8.23
C ARG A 168 16.94 36.56 6.91
N THR A 169 17.68 37.66 6.77
CA THR A 169 17.67 38.46 5.53
C THR A 169 18.23 37.61 4.37
N PRO A 170 17.45 37.34 3.30
CA PRO A 170 17.80 36.35 2.29
C PRO A 170 19.19 36.56 1.65
N GLU A 171 19.52 37.80 1.30
CA GLU A 171 20.78 38.14 0.64
C GLU A 171 21.97 37.90 1.55
N THR A 172 21.83 38.17 2.86
CA THR A 172 22.91 37.96 3.84
C THR A 172 23.13 36.48 4.10
N LEU A 173 22.05 35.69 4.22
CA LEU A 173 22.16 34.24 4.38
C LEU A 173 22.78 33.59 3.13
N GLN A 174 22.35 33.99 1.93
CA GLN A 174 22.91 33.47 0.68
C GLN A 174 24.41 33.77 0.55
N GLN A 175 24.84 34.98 0.90
CA GLN A 175 26.28 35.34 0.90
C GLN A 175 27.06 34.50 1.90
N PHE A 176 26.51 34.26 3.08
CA PHE A 176 27.13 33.41 4.09
C PHE A 176 27.21 31.95 3.64
N GLU A 177 26.15 31.42 3.04
CA GLU A 177 26.13 30.07 2.46
C GLU A 177 27.21 29.88 1.40
N LEU A 178 27.41 30.87 0.52
CA LEU A 178 28.47 30.84 -0.48
C LEU A 178 29.88 30.85 0.14
N GLN A 179 30.07 31.62 1.22
CA GLN A 179 31.37 31.70 1.93
C GLN A 179 31.67 30.45 2.77
N HIS A 180 30.63 29.74 3.24
CA HIS A 180 30.74 28.62 4.16
C HIS A 180 30.21 27.29 3.59
N GLN A 181 30.16 27.15 2.27
CA GLN A 181 29.57 26.00 1.57
C GLN A 181 30.11 24.65 2.07
N THR A 182 31.42 24.53 2.29
CA THR A 182 32.05 23.30 2.78
C THR A 182 31.58 22.94 4.19
N ALA A 183 31.52 23.91 5.11
CA ALA A 183 31.08 23.68 6.48
C ALA A 183 29.60 23.25 6.53
N ILE A 184 28.75 23.90 5.72
CA ILE A 184 27.34 23.56 5.59
C ILE A 184 27.19 22.14 5.03
N ALA A 185 27.89 21.81 3.94
CA ALA A 185 27.85 20.47 3.35
C ALA A 185 28.30 19.39 4.34
N GLN A 186 29.32 19.66 5.18
CA GLN A 186 29.72 18.73 6.23
C GLN A 186 28.59 18.50 7.24
N GLN A 187 27.89 19.54 7.70
CA GLN A 187 26.74 19.37 8.60
C GLN A 187 25.61 18.55 7.96
N GLN A 188 25.32 18.76 6.67
CA GLN A 188 24.34 17.96 5.93
C GLN A 188 24.74 16.47 5.90
N VAL A 189 26.03 16.19 5.68
CA VAL A 189 26.56 14.82 5.67
C VAL A 189 26.48 14.16 7.05
N LEU A 190 26.72 14.90 8.13
CA LEU A 190 26.57 14.35 9.49
C LEU A 190 25.12 13.93 9.75
N GLN A 191 24.14 14.76 9.38
CA GLN A 191 22.73 14.39 9.47
C GLN A 191 22.38 13.19 8.59
N TYR A 192 22.98 13.09 7.41
CA TYR A 192 22.82 11.92 6.55
C TYR A 192 23.37 10.63 7.18
N PHE A 193 24.58 10.67 7.76
CA PHE A 193 25.16 9.51 8.43
C PHE A 193 24.30 9.05 9.59
N ALA A 194 23.85 9.99 10.44
CA ALA A 194 22.97 9.67 11.56
C ALA A 194 21.63 9.10 11.08
N HIS A 195 21.00 9.71 10.09
CA HIS A 195 19.75 9.23 9.51
C HIS A 195 19.90 7.83 8.89
N ARG A 196 20.98 7.58 8.14
CA ARG A 196 21.24 6.28 7.54
C ARG A 196 21.38 5.19 8.60
N GLN A 197 22.18 5.42 9.64
CA GLN A 197 22.37 4.45 10.71
C GLN A 197 21.09 4.22 11.51
N TRP A 198 20.34 5.28 11.84
CA TRP A 198 19.06 5.14 12.53
C TRP A 198 18.04 4.37 11.69
N ARG A 199 17.93 4.67 10.40
CA ARG A 199 17.06 3.96 9.46
C ARG A 199 17.35 2.45 9.45
N ASP A 200 18.62 2.06 9.51
CA ASP A 200 19.01 0.66 9.54
C ASP A 200 18.67 0.00 10.89
N VAL A 201 18.87 0.70 12.01
CA VAL A 201 18.47 0.26 13.36
C VAL A 201 16.94 0.11 13.47
N HIS A 202 16.18 1.11 13.01
CA HIS A 202 14.71 1.12 13.04
C HIS A 202 14.13 -0.03 12.21
N ARG A 203 14.61 -0.24 10.98
CA ARG A 203 14.21 -1.40 10.15
C ARG A 203 14.55 -2.73 10.80
N TYR A 204 15.70 -2.83 11.47
CA TYR A 204 16.09 -4.04 12.16
C TYR A 204 15.17 -4.34 13.35
N ALA A 205 14.82 -3.33 14.14
CA ALA A 205 13.83 -3.44 15.22
C ALA A 205 12.49 -3.96 14.68
N GLN A 206 11.97 -3.37 13.60
CA GLN A 206 10.74 -3.82 12.94
C GLN A 206 10.84 -5.28 12.46
N SER A 207 11.98 -5.69 11.88
CA SER A 207 12.20 -7.08 11.45
C SER A 207 12.18 -8.09 12.60
N LYS A 208 12.46 -7.64 13.83
CA LYS A 208 12.43 -8.43 15.07
C LYS A 208 11.10 -8.29 15.82
N GLY A 209 10.13 -7.58 15.26
CA GLY A 209 8.84 -7.32 15.88
C GLY A 209 8.93 -6.38 17.09
N ILE A 210 9.88 -5.46 17.09
CA ILE A 210 10.08 -4.43 18.12
C ILE A 210 9.68 -3.08 17.54
N ALA A 211 8.65 -2.47 18.12
CA ALA A 211 8.24 -1.11 17.81
C ALA A 211 9.18 -0.10 18.49
N THR A 212 9.61 0.91 17.75
CA THR A 212 10.30 2.07 18.29
C THR A 212 9.29 3.09 18.79
N PHE A 213 9.47 3.55 20.02
CA PHE A 213 8.59 4.48 20.70
C PHE A 213 9.37 5.75 21.05
N GLY A 214 9.24 6.76 20.21
CA GLY A 214 9.92 8.03 20.35
C GLY A 214 9.24 8.95 21.35
N ASP A 215 9.89 10.08 21.64
CA ASP A 215 9.44 11.07 22.61
C ASP A 215 9.63 12.48 22.04
N LEU A 216 8.57 13.28 22.10
CA LEU A 216 8.51 14.63 21.55
C LEU A 216 8.19 15.63 22.67
N PRO A 217 9.16 16.48 23.07
CA PRO A 217 8.94 17.56 24.02
C PRO A 217 7.82 18.50 23.54
N LEU A 218 6.91 18.96 24.40
CA LEU A 218 5.89 19.92 23.95
C LEU A 218 6.56 21.17 23.39
N TYR A 219 7.44 21.77 24.17
CA TYR A 219 8.17 22.99 23.81
C TYR A 219 9.51 22.68 23.13
N VAL A 220 10.03 23.65 22.39
CA VAL A 220 11.38 23.62 21.80
C VAL A 220 12.32 24.49 22.63
N ALA A 221 13.64 24.41 22.42
CA ALA A 221 14.56 25.35 23.08
C ALA A 221 14.42 26.77 22.49
N ALA A 222 14.68 27.79 23.30
CA ALA A 222 14.65 29.18 22.84
C ALA A 222 15.65 29.40 21.71
N ASP A 223 16.91 28.99 21.93
CA ASP A 223 17.96 29.08 20.92
C ASP A 223 17.95 27.82 20.05
N SER A 224 17.01 27.77 19.10
CA SER A 224 16.84 26.64 18.21
C SER A 224 16.56 27.06 16.77
N LEU A 225 16.83 26.13 15.86
CA LEU A 225 16.39 26.18 14.47
C LEU A 225 14.90 26.46 14.36
N ASP A 226 14.11 25.81 15.21
CA ASP A 226 12.65 25.90 15.21
C ASP A 226 12.20 27.35 15.41
N VAL A 227 12.70 28.01 16.45
CA VAL A 227 12.35 29.39 16.78
C VAL A 227 12.92 30.37 15.76
N TRP A 228 14.15 30.15 15.29
CA TRP A 228 14.79 31.02 14.31
C TRP A 228 14.04 31.02 12.96
N CYS A 229 13.64 29.84 12.46
CA CYS A 229 12.90 29.71 11.20
C CYS A 229 11.42 30.08 11.32
N HIS A 230 10.82 29.92 12.50
CA HIS A 230 9.39 30.08 12.72
C HIS A 230 9.07 31.14 13.77
N ALA A 231 9.83 32.22 13.84
CA ALA A 231 9.72 33.24 14.89
C ALA A 231 8.29 33.80 15.11
N ASN A 232 7.43 33.80 14.09
CA ASN A 232 6.05 34.28 14.17
C ASN A 232 5.09 33.28 14.85
N ASP A 233 5.51 32.03 15.03
CA ASP A 233 4.75 30.99 15.72
C ASP A 233 5.04 30.99 17.24
N PHE A 234 5.87 31.91 17.74
CA PHE A 234 6.31 32.00 19.14
C PHE A 234 6.08 33.39 19.73
N GLN A 235 5.93 33.46 21.06
CA GLN A 235 5.74 34.69 21.83
C GLN A 235 7.07 35.40 22.07
N LEU A 236 7.52 36.16 21.06
CA LEU A 236 8.80 36.88 21.06
C LEU A 236 8.62 38.40 20.97
N ASP A 237 9.58 39.15 21.52
CA ASP A 237 9.66 40.60 21.35
C ASP A 237 10.20 40.99 19.94
N ALA A 238 10.26 42.29 19.66
CA ALA A 238 10.77 42.81 18.39
C ALA A 238 12.24 42.43 18.11
N ASN A 239 13.00 42.05 19.14
CA ASN A 239 14.38 41.59 19.04
C ASN A 239 14.52 40.06 19.04
N LYS A 240 13.40 39.33 18.87
CA LYS A 240 13.33 37.87 18.89
C LYS A 240 13.71 37.23 20.22
N ARG A 241 13.62 37.99 21.33
CA ARG A 241 13.79 37.46 22.68
C ARG A 241 12.47 36.97 23.23
N VAL A 242 12.52 35.95 24.08
CA VAL A 242 11.34 35.39 24.75
C VAL A 242 10.74 36.42 25.70
N ILE A 243 9.41 36.62 25.63
CA ILE A 243 8.68 37.51 26.54
C ILE A 243 8.34 36.76 27.83
N ASP A 244 7.72 35.60 27.65
CA ASP A 244 7.36 34.65 28.69
C ASP A 244 7.96 33.28 28.36
N VAL A 245 8.22 32.48 29.38
CA VAL A 245 8.77 31.14 29.26
C VAL A 245 7.86 30.10 29.91
N ALA A 246 8.01 28.86 29.43
CA ALA A 246 7.31 27.70 29.96
C ALA A 246 7.81 27.29 31.35
N GLY A 247 6.91 26.68 32.10
CA GLY A 247 7.18 26.08 33.39
C GLY A 247 5.92 25.47 33.99
N VAL A 248 5.98 25.19 35.29
CA VAL A 248 4.84 24.78 36.11
C VAL A 248 4.82 25.59 37.41
N PRO A 249 3.63 25.90 37.96
CA PRO A 249 3.51 26.64 39.21
C PRO A 249 4.06 25.83 40.40
N PRO A 250 4.22 26.46 41.57
CA PRO A 250 4.42 25.73 42.82
C PRO A 250 3.34 24.68 43.07
N ASP A 251 3.75 23.52 43.57
CA ASP A 251 2.87 22.41 43.94
C ASP A 251 3.37 21.71 45.21
N ALA A 252 2.73 20.60 45.59
CA ALA A 252 3.09 19.84 46.80
C ALA A 252 4.52 19.24 46.76
N PHE A 253 5.19 19.26 45.61
CA PHE A 253 6.53 18.71 45.40
C PHE A 253 7.60 19.80 45.18
N SER A 254 7.20 21.04 44.86
CA SER A 254 8.11 22.19 44.72
C SER A 254 7.47 23.50 45.18
N ASP A 255 8.01 24.09 46.25
CA ASP A 255 7.57 25.38 46.81
C ASP A 255 7.76 26.58 45.84
N THR A 256 8.64 26.43 44.84
CA THR A 256 8.95 27.49 43.86
C THR A 256 8.44 27.20 42.45
N GLY A 257 7.80 26.05 42.25
CA GLY A 257 7.47 25.52 40.93
C GLY A 257 8.72 25.17 40.12
N GLN A 258 8.60 25.12 38.80
CA GLN A 258 9.74 24.87 37.90
C GLN A 258 9.69 25.84 36.72
N LYS A 259 10.79 26.57 36.48
CA LYS A 259 10.98 27.43 35.31
C LYS A 259 11.84 26.67 34.30
N TRP A 260 11.28 26.25 33.18
CA TRP A 260 12.00 25.47 32.18
C TRP A 260 12.75 26.36 31.17
N GLY A 261 12.27 27.58 30.94
CA GLY A 261 12.95 28.56 30.10
C GLY A 261 12.65 28.46 28.61
N ASN A 262 11.85 27.49 28.17
CA ASN A 262 11.43 27.36 26.78
C ASN A 262 10.50 28.51 26.35
N PRO A 263 10.55 28.96 25.08
CA PRO A 263 9.59 29.90 24.52
C PRO A 263 8.18 29.31 24.51
N LEU A 264 7.19 30.18 24.69
CA LEU A 264 5.78 29.82 24.54
C LEU A 264 5.32 29.99 23.09
N TYR A 265 4.44 29.10 22.65
CA TYR A 265 3.83 29.17 21.33
C TYR A 265 2.80 30.30 21.24
N ASP A 266 2.75 30.98 20.10
CA ASP A 266 1.60 31.80 19.73
C ASP A 266 0.54 30.88 19.09
N TRP A 267 -0.28 30.26 19.95
CA TRP A 267 -1.29 29.32 19.50
C TRP A 267 -2.35 29.94 18.58
N GLU A 268 -2.62 31.24 18.70
CA GLU A 268 -3.56 31.94 17.82
C GLU A 268 -2.96 32.09 16.42
N ALA A 269 -1.69 32.51 16.33
CA ALA A 269 -0.98 32.59 15.05
C ALA A 269 -0.84 31.21 14.40
N MET A 270 -0.47 30.18 15.17
CA MET A 270 -0.39 28.81 14.69
C MET A 270 -1.74 28.28 14.21
N GLN A 271 -2.83 28.51 14.95
CA GLN A 271 -4.15 28.05 14.51
C GLN A 271 -4.58 28.72 13.20
N LYS A 272 -4.31 30.02 13.02
CA LYS A 272 -4.57 30.76 11.76
C LYS A 272 -3.80 30.19 10.57
N ASN A 273 -2.57 29.70 10.77
CA ASN A 273 -1.79 29.06 9.72
C ASN A 273 -2.01 27.53 9.62
N GLY A 274 -3.01 27.01 10.32
CA GLY A 274 -3.37 25.60 10.29
C GLY A 274 -2.35 24.67 10.96
N PHE A 275 -1.63 25.17 11.96
CA PHE A 275 -0.60 24.48 12.74
C PHE A 275 0.54 23.94 11.88
N SER A 276 0.98 24.73 10.90
CA SER A 276 1.94 24.28 9.87
C SER A 276 3.29 23.81 10.43
N PHE A 277 3.82 24.50 11.45
CA PHE A 277 5.02 24.10 12.18
C PHE A 277 4.85 22.71 12.82
N TRP A 278 3.79 22.52 13.59
CA TRP A 278 3.49 21.25 14.25
C TRP A 278 3.27 20.10 13.26
N LYS A 279 2.61 20.34 12.12
CA LYS A 279 2.45 19.33 11.07
C LYS A 279 3.80 18.89 10.49
N LYS A 280 4.70 19.82 10.20
CA LYS A 280 6.06 19.48 9.72
C LYS A 280 6.85 18.70 10.78
N ARG A 281 6.82 19.18 12.02
CA ARG A 281 7.47 18.54 13.17
C ARG A 281 6.98 17.10 13.36
N LEU A 282 5.68 16.87 13.38
CA LEU A 282 5.07 15.55 13.57
C LEU A 282 5.25 14.63 12.35
N ALA A 283 5.18 15.16 11.13
CA ALA A 283 5.43 14.38 9.92
C ALA A 283 6.83 13.78 9.91
N TYR A 284 7.83 14.55 10.37
CA TYR A 284 9.18 14.02 10.56
C TYR A 284 9.20 12.92 11.63
N GLN A 285 8.62 13.15 12.81
CA GLN A 285 8.64 12.17 13.90
C GLN A 285 7.92 10.85 13.54
N HIS A 286 6.81 10.92 12.80
CA HIS A 286 6.11 9.73 12.27
C HIS A 286 6.91 8.93 11.25
N GLU A 287 7.87 9.56 10.56
CA GLU A 287 8.80 8.84 9.68
C GLU A 287 9.86 8.07 10.48
N GLN A 288 10.15 8.49 11.73
CA GLN A 288 11.25 7.96 12.52
C GLN A 288 10.81 6.91 13.55
N PHE A 289 9.54 6.92 13.97
CA PHE A 289 9.03 6.09 15.07
C PHE A 289 7.66 5.47 14.79
N ASP A 290 7.42 4.29 15.38
CA ASP A 290 6.14 3.58 15.29
C ASP A 290 5.10 4.10 16.30
N LEU A 291 5.57 4.63 17.43
CA LEU A 291 4.79 5.26 18.49
C LEU A 291 5.47 6.56 18.91
N LEU A 292 4.70 7.55 19.38
CA LEU A 292 5.25 8.84 19.81
C LEU A 292 4.63 9.30 21.14
N ARG A 293 5.46 9.57 22.15
CA ARG A 293 5.04 10.24 23.38
C ARG A 293 5.01 11.74 23.10
N ILE A 294 3.89 12.38 23.42
CA ILE A 294 3.78 13.85 23.43
C ILE A 294 3.94 14.25 24.89
N ASP A 295 5.13 14.76 25.22
CA ASP A 295 5.46 15.26 26.55
C ASP A 295 4.58 16.47 26.91
N HIS A 296 4.28 16.65 28.20
CA HIS A 296 3.51 17.77 28.73
C HIS A 296 2.20 18.07 27.99
N PHE A 297 1.37 17.05 27.73
CA PHE A 297 0.11 17.20 26.99
C PHE A 297 -0.81 18.29 27.60
N LEU A 298 -0.76 18.47 28.92
CA LEU A 298 -1.56 19.48 29.62
C LEU A 298 -1.34 20.90 29.07
N GLY A 299 -0.15 21.22 28.53
CA GLY A 299 0.13 22.50 27.88
C GLY A 299 -0.71 22.78 26.62
N LEU A 300 -1.30 21.74 26.01
CA LEU A 300 -2.28 21.88 24.91
C LEU A 300 -3.68 22.26 25.41
N HIS A 301 -3.99 22.03 26.69
CA HIS A 301 -5.19 22.54 27.34
C HIS A 301 -4.97 23.94 27.92
N ARG A 302 -3.96 24.07 28.77
CA ARG A 302 -3.53 25.33 29.38
C ARG A 302 -2.06 25.24 29.77
N TYR A 303 -1.31 26.31 29.60
CA TYR A 303 0.11 26.36 29.94
C TYR A 303 0.39 27.46 30.96
N TRP A 304 1.41 27.26 31.80
CA TRP A 304 1.87 28.25 32.76
C TRP A 304 2.90 29.17 32.11
N ALA A 305 2.56 30.44 31.98
CA ALA A 305 3.41 31.47 31.38
C ALA A 305 4.12 32.25 32.49
N ILE A 306 5.46 32.21 32.51
CA ILE A 306 6.30 32.91 33.49
C ILE A 306 7.02 34.05 32.77
N PRO A 307 6.94 35.31 33.23
CA PRO A 307 7.73 36.40 32.67
C PRO A 307 9.21 36.04 32.64
N ALA A 308 9.87 36.22 31.49
CA ALA A 308 11.23 35.71 31.27
C ALA A 308 12.25 36.25 32.29
N GLY A 309 12.05 37.47 32.79
CA GLY A 309 12.90 38.14 33.78
C GLY A 309 12.80 37.61 35.21
N ASN A 310 11.81 36.79 35.54
CA ASN A 310 11.60 36.28 36.90
C ASN A 310 12.54 35.11 37.22
N GLU A 311 13.07 35.02 38.43
CA GLU A 311 14.01 33.95 38.81
C GLU A 311 13.32 32.59 39.04
N THR A 312 12.06 32.61 39.50
CA THR A 312 11.28 31.41 39.87
C THR A 312 9.98 31.32 39.04
N ALA A 313 9.23 30.24 39.22
CA ALA A 313 7.93 30.04 38.56
C ALA A 313 6.72 30.54 39.36
N THR A 314 6.95 31.18 40.52
CA THR A 314 5.88 31.61 41.45
C THR A 314 4.98 32.70 40.86
N GLU A 315 5.57 33.59 40.07
CA GLU A 315 4.88 34.73 39.46
C GLU A 315 4.54 34.45 37.99
N GLY A 316 3.78 33.39 37.73
CA GLY A 316 3.25 33.07 36.41
C GLY A 316 1.72 33.17 36.34
N ALA A 317 1.17 32.88 35.15
CA ALA A 317 -0.28 32.78 34.96
C ALA A 317 -0.64 31.68 33.95
N TYR A 318 -1.76 30.99 34.19
CA TYR A 318 -2.31 30.05 33.22
C TYR A 318 -2.87 30.78 32.00
N ARG A 319 -2.50 30.32 30.81
CA ARG A 319 -3.06 30.76 29.53
C ARG A 319 -3.65 29.55 28.78
N PRO A 320 -4.73 29.75 27.99
CA PRO A 320 -5.35 28.66 27.26
C PRO A 320 -4.44 28.15 26.13
N GLY A 321 -4.36 26.83 26.01
CA GLY A 321 -3.80 26.16 24.84
C GLY A 321 -4.83 26.00 23.71
N PRO A 322 -4.46 25.37 22.58
CA PRO A 322 -5.31 25.23 21.41
C PRO A 322 -6.44 24.20 21.57
N GLY A 323 -6.37 23.33 22.58
CA GLY A 323 -7.39 22.31 22.86
C GLY A 323 -7.67 21.39 21.67
N MET A 324 -8.96 21.05 21.46
CA MET A 324 -9.40 20.14 20.40
C MET A 324 -9.02 20.61 18.99
N ALA A 325 -8.93 21.93 18.74
CA ALA A 325 -8.61 22.44 17.41
C ALA A 325 -7.23 21.95 16.91
N PHE A 326 -6.28 21.74 17.83
CA PHE A 326 -5.01 21.11 17.52
C PHE A 326 -5.20 19.65 17.07
N PHE A 327 -5.87 18.84 17.89
CA PHE A 327 -6.06 17.41 17.63
C PHE A 327 -6.89 17.15 16.37
N GLU A 328 -7.95 17.91 16.14
CA GLU A 328 -8.74 17.84 14.91
C GLU A 328 -7.88 18.18 13.69
N SER A 329 -7.03 19.20 13.77
CA SER A 329 -6.13 19.57 12.67
C SER A 329 -5.11 18.47 12.37
N MET A 330 -4.60 17.80 13.41
CA MET A 330 -3.64 16.70 13.27
C MET A 330 -4.33 15.43 12.76
N GLN A 331 -5.50 15.09 13.28
CA GLN A 331 -6.29 13.94 12.84
C GLN A 331 -6.75 14.09 11.39
N ASN A 332 -7.20 15.28 10.98
CA ASN A 332 -7.55 15.58 9.59
C ASN A 332 -6.34 15.47 8.64
N HIS A 333 -5.13 15.75 9.13
CA HIS A 333 -3.92 15.71 8.31
C HIS A 333 -3.27 14.32 8.24
N PHE A 334 -3.19 13.60 9.36
CA PHE A 334 -2.48 12.32 9.47
C PHE A 334 -3.40 11.09 9.50
N GLY A 335 -4.70 11.28 9.70
CA GLY A 335 -5.67 10.19 9.91
C GLY A 335 -5.51 9.57 11.29
N THR A 336 -4.57 8.64 11.45
CA THR A 336 -4.30 7.98 12.73
C THR A 336 -3.19 8.67 13.50
N LEU A 337 -3.38 8.85 14.80
CA LEU A 337 -2.39 9.45 15.70
C LEU A 337 -1.83 8.36 16.63
N PRO A 338 -0.68 7.72 16.32
CA PRO A 338 -0.07 6.69 17.16
C PRO A 338 0.63 7.30 18.39
N TRP A 339 -0.10 8.12 19.13
CA TRP A 339 0.43 8.96 20.19
C TRP A 339 0.08 8.44 21.58
N VAL A 340 0.98 8.71 22.52
CA VAL A 340 0.75 8.55 23.96
C VAL A 340 0.90 9.93 24.59
N LEU A 341 -0.12 10.35 25.33
CA LEU A 341 -0.12 11.64 25.98
C LEU A 341 0.56 11.51 27.34
N GLU A 342 1.56 12.34 27.58
CA GLU A 342 2.13 12.53 28.91
C GLU A 342 1.20 13.46 29.69
N ASP A 343 0.41 12.88 30.57
CA ASP A 343 -0.67 13.56 31.30
C ASP A 343 -0.47 13.55 32.82
N LEU A 344 0.79 13.53 33.27
CA LEU A 344 1.13 13.61 34.69
C LEU A 344 0.99 15.07 35.21
N GLY A 345 0.89 15.22 36.53
CA GLY A 345 0.80 16.51 37.21
C GLY A 345 -0.61 16.90 37.62
N ALA A 346 -0.86 18.21 37.79
CA ALA A 346 -2.13 18.75 38.30
C ALA A 346 -3.26 18.66 37.26
N VAL A 347 -3.92 17.51 37.21
CA VAL A 347 -5.07 17.25 36.35
C VAL A 347 -6.32 17.98 36.87
N THR A 348 -7.05 18.60 35.94
CA THR A 348 -8.36 19.25 36.17
C THR A 348 -9.49 18.49 35.48
N PRO A 349 -10.75 18.63 35.93
CA PRO A 349 -11.91 18.06 35.24
C PRO A 349 -11.97 18.43 33.75
N GLU A 350 -11.54 19.64 33.40
CA GLU A 350 -11.47 20.12 32.02
C GLU A 350 -10.40 19.39 31.21
N SER A 351 -9.21 19.16 31.76
CA SER A 351 -8.17 18.38 31.09
C SER A 351 -8.50 16.90 30.97
N GLU A 352 -9.20 16.30 31.95
CA GLU A 352 -9.71 14.93 31.84
C GLU A 352 -10.77 14.82 30.75
N SER A 353 -11.67 15.79 30.70
CA SER A 353 -12.69 15.88 29.65
C SER A 353 -12.05 16.02 28.28
N LEU A 354 -11.01 16.86 28.14
CA LEU A 354 -10.25 17.00 26.90
C LEU A 354 -9.58 15.68 26.50
N LYS A 355 -8.89 15.00 27.43
CA LYS A 355 -8.26 13.71 27.17
C LYS A 355 -9.28 12.65 26.76
N ALA A 356 -10.44 12.61 27.42
CA ALA A 356 -11.53 11.70 27.10
C ALA A 356 -12.10 11.94 25.70
N MET A 357 -12.26 13.20 25.28
CA MET A 357 -12.68 13.55 23.92
C MET A 357 -11.64 13.17 22.86
N ILE A 358 -10.35 13.29 23.17
CA ILE A 358 -9.25 12.93 22.26
C ILE A 358 -9.13 11.41 22.09
N GLY A 359 -9.38 10.63 23.16
CA GLY A 359 -9.39 9.16 23.12
C GLY A 359 -8.01 8.50 22.98
N LEU A 360 -6.91 9.26 23.09
CA LEU A 360 -5.53 8.75 23.05
C LEU A 360 -5.08 8.22 24.42
N PRO A 361 -4.20 7.20 24.46
CA PRO A 361 -3.71 6.63 25.72
C PRO A 361 -2.88 7.64 26.52
N GLY A 362 -3.09 7.66 27.85
CA GLY A 362 -2.24 8.39 28.80
C GLY A 362 -1.22 7.49 29.49
N MET A 363 -0.57 8.04 30.52
CA MET A 363 0.48 7.39 31.30
C MET A 363 0.05 7.10 32.74
N SER A 364 0.56 6.00 33.29
CA SER A 364 0.48 5.69 34.72
C SER A 364 1.87 5.33 35.23
N VAL A 365 2.34 5.98 36.30
CA VAL A 365 3.69 5.76 36.84
C VAL A 365 3.57 5.15 38.24
N LEU A 366 3.94 3.88 38.37
CA LEU A 366 3.70 3.09 39.59
C LEU A 366 4.29 3.70 40.86
N GLN A 367 5.43 4.42 40.77
CA GLN A 367 6.03 5.10 41.92
C GLN A 367 5.14 6.19 42.53
N PHE A 368 4.16 6.72 41.80
CA PHE A 368 3.23 7.74 42.28
C PHE A 368 1.90 7.15 42.81
N GLY A 369 1.72 5.83 42.78
CA GLY A 369 0.41 5.19 43.00
C GLY A 369 0.00 4.91 44.44
N TRP A 370 0.89 5.06 45.43
CA TRP A 370 0.69 4.43 46.75
C TRP A 370 0.04 5.32 47.81
N ASP A 371 -0.16 6.60 47.50
CA ASP A 371 -0.93 7.52 48.31
C ASP A 371 -2.40 7.52 47.86
N ASN A 372 -3.34 7.43 48.80
CA ASN A 372 -4.79 7.34 48.53
C ASN A 372 -5.17 6.27 47.45
N PRO A 373 -4.89 4.96 47.70
CA PRO A 373 -5.02 3.90 46.70
C PRO A 373 -6.38 3.78 46.00
N ASP A 374 -7.46 4.16 46.68
CA ASP A 374 -8.83 4.07 46.16
C ASP A 374 -9.10 5.04 45.01
N THR A 375 -8.36 6.15 44.94
CA THR A 375 -8.61 7.24 43.97
C THR A 375 -7.41 7.59 43.11
N ASN A 376 -6.20 7.13 43.47
CA ASN A 376 -4.98 7.50 42.77
C ASN A 376 -4.90 6.81 41.39
N PRO A 377 -4.85 7.55 40.27
CA PRO A 377 -4.85 6.97 38.92
C PRO A 377 -3.55 6.20 38.59
N HIS A 378 -2.51 6.35 39.39
CA HIS A 378 -1.24 5.62 39.27
C HIS A 378 -1.18 4.35 40.12
N HIS A 379 -2.20 4.08 40.95
CA HIS A 379 -2.30 2.82 41.66
C HIS A 379 -2.70 1.70 40.68
N PRO A 380 -2.10 0.49 40.75
CA PRO A 380 -2.36 -0.61 39.81
C PRO A 380 -3.83 -0.94 39.58
N ASN A 381 -4.66 -0.82 40.63
CA ASN A 381 -6.09 -1.12 40.56
C ASN A 381 -6.90 -0.09 39.75
N ASN A 382 -6.37 1.12 39.56
CA ASN A 382 -7.03 2.23 38.88
C ASN A 382 -6.51 2.44 37.44
N HIS A 383 -5.53 1.62 37.01
CA HIS A 383 -4.96 1.70 35.69
C HIS A 383 -5.99 1.45 34.58
N LEU A 384 -5.99 2.33 33.58
CA LEU A 384 -6.80 2.20 32.38
C LEU A 384 -6.14 1.24 31.40
N LYS A 385 -6.94 0.35 30.77
CA LYS A 385 -6.45 -0.58 29.74
C LYS A 385 -5.80 0.17 28.57
N ASN A 386 -6.46 1.22 28.07
CA ASN A 386 -5.93 2.12 27.03
C ASN A 386 -4.94 3.12 27.64
N GLY A 387 -3.80 2.61 28.09
CA GLY A 387 -2.77 3.40 28.76
C GLY A 387 -1.41 2.72 28.70
N VAL A 388 -0.39 3.50 29.07
CA VAL A 388 0.99 3.02 29.20
C VAL A 388 1.42 3.11 30.65
N CYS A 389 1.70 1.95 31.24
CA CYS A 389 2.23 1.87 32.59
C CYS A 389 3.75 1.95 32.55
N TYR A 390 4.34 2.79 33.39
CA TYR A 390 5.77 2.86 33.64
C TYR A 390 6.04 2.38 35.07
N LEU A 391 7.08 1.55 35.25
CA LEU A 391 7.61 1.30 36.60
C LEU A 391 8.17 2.59 37.20
N GLY A 392 8.93 3.30 36.39
CA GLY A 392 9.40 4.67 36.56
C GLY A 392 9.72 5.24 35.18
N THR A 393 9.77 6.56 35.06
CA THR A 393 10.23 7.26 33.85
C THR A 393 11.73 7.58 33.97
N HIS A 394 12.26 8.41 33.08
CA HIS A 394 13.64 8.89 33.16
C HIS A 394 13.84 9.96 34.27
N ASP A 395 12.78 10.62 34.72
CA ASP A 395 12.78 11.63 35.79
C ASP A 395 12.70 11.03 37.19
N ASN A 396 12.31 9.76 37.26
CA ASN A 396 12.13 9.04 38.49
C ASN A 396 13.45 8.46 39.00
N GLU A 397 13.46 8.18 40.29
CA GLU A 397 14.44 7.27 40.88
C GLU A 397 14.30 5.88 40.26
N THR A 398 15.38 5.09 40.29
CA THR A 398 15.25 3.66 39.98
C THR A 398 14.37 2.98 41.02
N TRP A 399 13.73 1.88 40.66
CA TRP A 399 12.84 1.13 41.54
C TRP A 399 13.51 0.78 42.88
N ASN A 400 14.77 0.34 42.84
CA ASN A 400 15.49 -0.04 44.05
C ASN A 400 15.80 1.17 44.96
N GLN A 401 16.09 2.34 44.35
CA GLN A 401 16.30 3.58 45.10
C GLN A 401 14.99 4.06 45.73
N TRP A 402 13.92 4.12 44.94
CA TRP A 402 12.60 4.52 45.40
C TRP A 402 12.11 3.63 46.55
N TRP A 403 12.20 2.31 46.40
CA TRP A 403 11.76 1.34 47.41
C TRP A 403 12.45 1.53 48.76
N ALA A 404 13.77 1.82 48.76
CA ALA A 404 14.55 2.00 49.97
C ALA A 404 14.10 3.21 50.81
N GLN A 405 13.39 4.16 50.20
CA GLN A 405 12.89 5.37 50.84
C GLN A 405 11.44 5.26 51.32
N GLN A 406 10.73 4.19 50.96
CA GLN A 406 9.31 4.02 51.30
C GLN A 406 9.08 3.51 52.72
N SER A 407 7.90 3.80 53.27
CA SER A 407 7.48 3.32 54.58
C SER A 407 7.12 1.83 54.58
N SER A 408 7.07 1.22 55.77
CA SER A 408 6.60 -0.16 55.94
C SER A 408 5.18 -0.39 55.42
N ASP A 409 4.34 0.65 55.48
CA ASP A 409 2.95 0.57 55.04
C ASP A 409 2.87 0.50 53.51
N VAL A 410 3.67 1.30 52.80
CA VAL A 410 3.78 1.21 51.33
C VAL A 410 4.38 -0.14 50.92
N HIS A 411 5.40 -0.63 51.63
CA HIS A 411 5.96 -1.96 51.37
C HIS A 411 4.89 -3.06 51.51
N ALA A 412 4.07 -3.01 52.56
CA ALA A 412 2.98 -3.95 52.75
C ALA A 412 1.94 -3.87 51.63
N GLN A 413 1.49 -2.67 51.26
CA GLN A 413 0.55 -2.47 50.15
C GLN A 413 1.07 -3.01 48.81
N VAL A 414 2.35 -2.81 48.50
CA VAL A 414 2.96 -3.39 47.29
C VAL A 414 2.98 -4.91 47.37
N ARG A 415 3.32 -5.47 48.54
CA ARG A 415 3.38 -6.93 48.75
C ARG A 415 2.01 -7.61 48.59
N ASP A 416 0.93 -6.93 48.95
CA ASP A 416 -0.44 -7.46 48.78
C ASP A 416 -0.82 -7.71 47.32
N HIS A 417 -0.12 -7.10 46.36
CA HIS A 417 -0.33 -7.28 44.92
C HIS A 417 0.52 -8.42 44.32
N LEU A 418 1.34 -9.10 45.12
CA LEU A 418 2.34 -10.07 44.66
C LEU A 418 2.16 -11.43 45.34
N ASP A 419 2.69 -12.47 44.70
CA ASP A 419 2.81 -13.78 45.35
C ASP A 419 3.75 -13.68 46.57
N PRO A 420 3.39 -14.27 47.74
CA PRO A 420 4.24 -14.25 48.94
C PRO A 420 5.67 -14.81 48.74
N THR A 421 5.90 -15.57 47.66
CA THR A 421 7.21 -16.14 47.33
C THR A 421 8.13 -15.16 46.59
N THR A 422 7.63 -14.02 46.10
CA THR A 422 8.42 -13.00 45.39
C THR A 422 9.23 -12.14 46.36
N ASN A 423 10.45 -12.56 46.66
CA ASN A 423 11.28 -11.96 47.71
C ASN A 423 12.42 -11.04 47.22
N HIS A 424 12.83 -11.15 45.95
CA HIS A 424 13.90 -10.31 45.40
C HIS A 424 13.36 -8.95 44.94
N LEU A 425 14.01 -7.85 45.37
CA LEU A 425 13.50 -6.49 45.15
C LEU A 425 13.29 -6.13 43.67
N ARG A 426 14.23 -6.52 42.81
CA ARG A 426 14.09 -6.39 41.35
C ARG A 426 12.85 -7.10 40.85
N GLU A 427 12.62 -8.33 41.28
CA GLU A 427 11.48 -9.15 40.85
C GLU A 427 10.15 -8.55 41.33
N ILE A 428 10.10 -7.97 42.53
CA ILE A 428 8.92 -7.22 43.03
C ILE A 428 8.52 -6.14 42.02
N GLY A 429 9.47 -5.32 41.57
CA GLY A 429 9.23 -4.26 40.58
C GLY A 429 8.81 -4.80 39.21
N LEU A 430 9.45 -5.87 38.73
CA LEU A 430 9.11 -6.50 37.44
C LEU A 430 7.71 -7.11 37.45
N HIS A 431 7.36 -7.88 38.48
CA HIS A 431 6.05 -8.48 38.62
C HIS A 431 4.95 -7.42 38.71
N LEU A 432 5.19 -6.33 39.47
CA LEU A 432 4.27 -5.21 39.58
C LEU A 432 4.08 -4.46 38.25
N GLY A 433 5.18 -4.11 37.57
CA GLY A 433 5.13 -3.43 36.27
C GLY A 433 4.43 -4.26 35.20
N LEU A 434 4.73 -5.57 35.16
CA LEU A 434 4.16 -6.47 34.16
C LEU A 434 2.73 -6.93 34.52
N SER A 435 2.28 -6.88 35.77
CA SER A 435 0.89 -7.23 36.13
C SER A 435 -0.13 -6.17 35.73
N SER A 436 0.29 -4.89 35.62
CA SER A 436 -0.57 -3.74 35.29
C SER A 436 -1.61 -4.00 34.19
N SER A 437 -2.84 -3.52 34.36
CA SER A 437 -3.93 -3.66 33.38
C SER A 437 -3.69 -2.89 32.07
N CYS A 438 -2.76 -1.91 32.08
CA CYS A 438 -2.38 -1.13 30.91
C CYS A 438 -1.88 -2.03 29.76
N GLN A 439 -2.24 -1.62 28.56
CA GLN A 439 -1.92 -2.29 27.32
C GLN A 439 -0.40 -2.40 27.08
N LEU A 440 0.34 -1.33 27.33
CA LEU A 440 1.79 -1.34 27.28
C LEU A 440 2.35 -1.11 28.68
N SER A 441 3.35 -1.91 29.05
CA SER A 441 4.16 -1.69 30.26
C SER A 441 5.60 -1.43 29.87
N ILE A 442 6.16 -0.31 30.31
CA ILE A 442 7.54 0.10 30.04
C ILE A 442 8.35 -0.02 31.34
N ILE A 443 9.46 -0.75 31.25
CA ILE A 443 10.42 -0.90 32.34
C ILE A 443 11.74 -0.22 31.94
N PRO A 444 12.28 0.70 32.75
CA PRO A 444 13.62 1.25 32.51
C PRO A 444 14.70 0.18 32.48
N LEU A 445 15.68 0.32 31.58
CA LEU A 445 16.80 -0.62 31.50
C LEU A 445 17.59 -0.71 32.83
N ALA A 446 17.73 0.40 33.56
CA ALA A 446 18.39 0.42 34.86
C ALA A 446 17.69 -0.49 35.89
N ASP A 447 16.35 -0.53 35.88
CA ASP A 447 15.55 -1.39 36.74
C ASP A 447 15.65 -2.86 36.33
N LEU A 448 15.68 -3.14 35.02
CA LEU A 448 15.97 -4.49 34.51
C LEU A 448 17.34 -5.00 34.96
N CYS A 449 18.32 -4.11 35.08
CA CYS A 449 19.66 -4.41 35.63
C CYS A 449 19.69 -4.43 37.17
N GLY A 450 18.60 -4.09 37.85
CA GLY A 450 18.52 -4.05 39.32
C GLY A 450 19.39 -2.98 39.96
N LEU A 451 19.61 -1.85 39.28
CA LEU A 451 20.43 -0.75 39.79
C LEU A 451 19.67 0.09 40.81
N GLY A 452 20.41 0.65 41.78
CA GLY A 452 19.92 1.71 42.68
C GLY A 452 20.20 3.09 42.09
N GLU A 453 20.62 4.04 42.93
CA GLU A 453 20.87 5.44 42.56
C GLU A 453 21.81 5.62 41.36
N ALA A 454 22.83 4.75 41.24
CA ALA A 454 23.78 4.79 40.12
C ALA A 454 23.15 4.57 38.73
N GLY A 455 21.88 4.13 38.66
CA GLY A 455 21.11 3.96 37.44
C GLY A 455 20.17 5.12 37.09
N ARG A 456 20.09 6.16 37.93
CA ARG A 456 19.16 7.29 37.73
C ARG A 456 19.58 8.14 36.53
N ILE A 457 18.62 8.49 35.68
CA ILE A 457 18.87 9.25 34.44
C ILE A 457 18.80 10.75 34.68
N ASN A 458 17.75 11.22 35.36
CA ASN A 458 17.51 12.64 35.62
C ASN A 458 16.99 12.90 37.03
N VAL A 459 17.31 14.08 37.56
CA VAL A 459 16.71 14.68 38.75
C VAL A 459 16.04 15.99 38.31
N PRO A 460 14.70 16.04 38.22
CA PRO A 460 13.99 17.27 37.86
C PRO A 460 14.39 18.45 38.76
N GLY A 461 14.55 19.63 38.16
CA GLY A 461 14.98 20.84 38.85
C GLY A 461 16.49 20.97 39.10
N VAL A 462 17.30 19.96 38.77
CA VAL A 462 18.77 20.02 38.86
C VAL A 462 19.37 20.25 37.47
N ALA A 463 20.20 21.28 37.32
CA ALA A 463 20.74 21.67 36.02
C ALA A 463 21.93 20.79 35.55
N GLU A 464 22.71 20.24 36.48
CA GLU A 464 23.95 19.51 36.19
C GLU A 464 23.91 18.06 36.67
N GLY A 465 24.71 17.19 36.04
CA GLY A 465 24.89 15.79 36.47
C GLY A 465 23.92 14.78 35.86
N ASN A 466 22.91 15.23 35.12
CA ASN A 466 21.88 14.39 34.49
C ASN A 466 22.30 13.86 33.10
N TRP A 467 21.52 12.89 32.58
CA TRP A 467 21.67 12.31 31.23
C TRP A 467 22.98 11.55 31.00
N LYS A 468 23.66 11.15 32.08
CA LYS A 468 24.99 10.53 32.01
C LYS A 468 24.95 9.02 32.13
N TRP A 469 23.92 8.40 32.71
CA TRP A 469 23.95 6.96 32.98
C TRP A 469 24.08 6.11 31.71
N ARG A 470 24.91 5.06 31.78
CA ARG A 470 25.10 4.07 30.70
C ARG A 470 25.05 2.65 31.22
N CYS A 471 24.40 1.78 30.45
CA CYS A 471 24.47 0.34 30.64
C CYS A 471 25.84 -0.18 30.21
N THR A 472 26.38 -1.16 30.94
CA THR A 472 27.60 -1.86 30.51
C THR A 472 27.24 -3.08 29.68
N ALA A 473 28.13 -3.51 28.77
CA ALA A 473 27.90 -4.72 28.00
C ALA A 473 27.67 -5.95 28.89
N ALA A 474 28.45 -6.06 29.99
CA ALA A 474 28.29 -7.12 30.98
C ALA A 474 26.91 -7.08 31.68
N ALA A 475 26.41 -5.90 32.05
CA ALA A 475 25.10 -5.76 32.67
C ALA A 475 23.96 -6.14 31.71
N LEU A 476 24.06 -5.76 30.43
CA LEU A 476 23.12 -6.18 29.39
C LEU A 476 23.16 -7.70 29.16
N ASP A 477 24.34 -8.31 29.26
CA ASP A 477 24.52 -9.76 29.08
C ASP A 477 24.09 -10.61 30.25
N GLN A 478 24.11 -10.04 31.45
CA GLN A 478 23.62 -10.66 32.68
C GLN A 478 22.11 -10.67 32.77
N LEU A 479 21.39 -9.99 31.88
CA LEU A 479 19.94 -10.10 31.80
C LEU A 479 19.56 -11.53 31.40
N ASP A 480 18.89 -12.24 32.31
CA ASP A 480 18.30 -13.54 32.01
C ASP A 480 17.09 -13.35 31.08
N ALA A 481 17.35 -13.32 29.79
CA ALA A 481 16.34 -13.20 28.75
C ALA A 481 15.32 -14.34 28.81
N SER A 482 15.70 -15.55 29.26
CA SER A 482 14.77 -16.66 29.39
C SER A 482 13.77 -16.43 30.52
N HIS A 483 14.24 -15.99 31.69
CA HIS A 483 13.38 -15.60 32.80
C HIS A 483 12.46 -14.43 32.44
N LEU A 484 12.99 -13.37 31.81
CA LEU A 484 12.20 -12.22 31.37
C LEU A 484 11.14 -12.62 30.32
N ALA A 485 11.47 -13.53 29.41
CA ALA A 485 10.50 -14.06 28.46
C ALA A 485 9.40 -14.89 29.13
N GLN A 486 9.73 -15.64 30.19
CA GLN A 486 8.75 -16.36 31.01
C GLN A 486 7.84 -15.40 31.76
N LEU A 487 8.37 -14.32 32.35
CA LEU A 487 7.57 -13.28 33.00
C LEU A 487 6.63 -12.58 32.00
N ASN A 488 7.15 -12.18 30.85
CA ASN A 488 6.32 -11.59 29.79
C ASN A 488 5.22 -12.56 29.33
N LEU A 489 5.52 -13.86 29.23
CA LEU A 489 4.53 -14.87 28.89
C LEU A 489 3.48 -15.05 30.00
N PHE A 490 3.92 -15.13 31.26
CA PHE A 490 3.07 -15.27 32.44
C PHE A 490 2.04 -14.14 32.53
N TYR A 491 2.48 -12.90 32.29
CA TYR A 491 1.62 -11.72 32.29
C TYR A 491 0.92 -11.43 30.95
N GLN A 492 0.98 -12.37 30.01
CA GLN A 492 0.34 -12.29 28.68
C GLN A 492 0.78 -11.04 27.89
N ARG A 493 2.05 -10.65 28.04
CA ARG A 493 2.71 -9.55 27.32
C ARG A 493 3.55 -10.01 26.13
N THR A 494 3.64 -11.32 25.94
CA THR A 494 4.18 -11.95 24.74
C THR A 494 3.05 -12.65 23.99
N PRO A 495 2.96 -12.52 22.65
CA PRO A 495 2.06 -13.36 21.87
C PRO A 495 2.44 -14.85 22.04
N PRO A 496 1.49 -15.79 22.11
CA PRO A 496 1.80 -17.18 22.44
C PRO A 496 2.73 -17.83 21.42
N LYS A 497 3.78 -18.51 21.91
CA LYS A 497 4.67 -19.36 21.09
C LYS A 497 3.84 -20.47 20.45
N THR A 498 3.79 -20.52 19.12
CA THR A 498 3.26 -21.67 18.38
C THR A 498 4.17 -22.87 18.56
N THR A 499 3.69 -23.88 19.28
CA THR A 499 4.31 -25.19 19.38
C THR A 499 4.40 -25.83 17.99
N ARG A 500 5.60 -26.23 17.58
CA ARG A 500 5.86 -27.00 16.35
C ARG A 500 5.08 -28.32 16.36
N SER A 501 4.34 -28.60 15.28
CA SER A 501 4.32 -29.90 14.60
C SER A 501 3.49 -29.82 13.31
N ILE A 502 4.16 -30.09 12.18
CA ILE A 502 3.68 -30.64 10.89
C ILE A 502 2.60 -29.84 10.14
N MET A 503 3.02 -29.09 9.10
CA MET A 503 2.59 -29.31 7.71
C MET A 503 3.50 -28.54 6.73
N ASN A 504 3.99 -29.24 5.72
CA ASN A 504 4.80 -28.72 4.63
C ASN A 504 3.96 -27.76 3.76
N LEU A 505 4.28 -26.48 3.82
CA LEU A 505 4.33 -25.45 2.74
C LEU A 505 4.48 -24.10 3.45
N GLY A 506 5.38 -23.24 2.98
CA GLY A 506 5.75 -21.99 3.63
C GLY A 506 4.67 -20.91 3.57
N PHE A 507 3.58 -21.10 4.31
CA PHE A 507 2.56 -20.06 4.52
C PHE A 507 2.88 -19.27 5.80
N PRO A 508 3.08 -17.95 5.75
CA PRO A 508 3.13 -17.13 6.95
C PRO A 508 1.72 -16.99 7.54
N VAL A 509 1.45 -17.70 8.63
CA VAL A 509 0.28 -17.46 9.49
C VAL A 509 0.58 -16.27 10.41
N ALA A 510 -0.33 -15.31 10.47
CA ALA A 510 -0.26 -14.12 11.31
C ALA A 510 -0.18 -14.43 12.83
N PRO A 511 0.33 -13.50 13.68
CA PRO A 511 0.50 -13.73 15.12
C PRO A 511 -0.84 -13.78 15.89
N PRO A 512 -0.87 -14.36 17.11
CA PRO A 512 -2.09 -14.84 17.75
C PRO A 512 -2.82 -13.77 18.59
N LEU A 513 -4.15 -13.77 18.51
CA LEU A 513 -5.08 -13.07 19.42
C LEU A 513 -5.64 -14.04 20.48
N SER A 514 -5.88 -13.56 21.70
CA SER A 514 -6.28 -14.34 22.87
C SER A 514 -7.81 -14.48 23.03
N ASN A 515 -8.26 -15.73 23.19
CA ASN A 515 -9.43 -16.23 23.92
C ASN A 515 -10.88 -15.96 23.47
N VAL A 516 -11.14 -15.60 22.21
CA VAL A 516 -12.31 -16.11 21.47
C VAL A 516 -11.84 -16.64 20.10
N SER A 517 -11.75 -17.97 20.03
CA SER A 517 -11.76 -18.80 18.82
C SER A 517 -10.71 -18.50 17.71
N ARG A 518 -9.44 -18.79 18.01
CA ARG A 518 -8.27 -18.71 17.10
C ARG A 518 -8.48 -19.38 15.74
N THR A 519 -9.35 -20.39 15.67
CA THR A 519 -9.59 -21.18 14.46
C THR A 519 -10.36 -20.37 13.40
N GLU A 520 -11.41 -19.67 13.79
CA GLU A 520 -12.33 -18.95 12.90
C GLU A 520 -11.64 -17.75 12.27
N TRP A 521 -10.82 -17.03 13.04
CA TRP A 521 -10.00 -15.95 12.51
C TRP A 521 -8.99 -16.47 11.47
N VAL A 522 -8.30 -17.58 11.77
CA VAL A 522 -7.35 -18.19 10.82
C VAL A 522 -8.06 -18.64 9.54
N GLN A 523 -9.21 -19.32 9.68
CA GLN A 523 -10.02 -19.75 8.53
C GLN A 523 -10.53 -18.57 7.70
N ALA A 524 -11.05 -17.51 8.33
CA ALA A 524 -11.49 -16.30 7.64
C ALA A 524 -10.32 -15.59 6.94
N ASN A 525 -9.14 -15.56 7.57
CA ASN A 525 -7.94 -14.98 7.00
C ASN A 525 -7.44 -15.80 5.79
N GLU A 526 -7.47 -17.12 5.84
CA GLU A 526 -7.16 -17.99 4.70
C GLU A 526 -8.13 -17.80 3.54
N LEU A 527 -9.43 -17.70 3.83
CA LEU A 527 -10.46 -17.38 2.82
C LEU A 527 -10.19 -16.02 2.17
N ALA A 528 -9.77 -15.01 2.93
CA ALA A 528 -9.50 -13.67 2.40
C ALA A 528 -8.23 -13.61 1.54
N HIS A 529 -7.21 -14.43 1.83
CA HIS A 529 -5.94 -14.46 1.08
C HIS A 529 -5.95 -15.36 -0.16
N ASN A 530 -7.02 -16.13 -0.40
CA ASN A 530 -7.20 -16.88 -1.63
C ASN A 530 -8.30 -16.25 -2.47
N TYR A 531 -7.96 -15.74 -3.66
CA TYR A 531 -8.88 -15.02 -4.55
C TYR A 531 -10.06 -15.86 -5.04
N ALA A 532 -10.16 -17.15 -4.72
CA ALA A 532 -11.35 -17.98 -4.94
C ALA A 532 -12.64 -17.34 -4.42
N TRP A 533 -12.58 -16.53 -3.37
CA TRP A 533 -13.74 -15.78 -2.88
C TRP A 533 -14.37 -14.86 -3.94
N THR A 534 -13.64 -14.48 -5.00
CA THR A 534 -14.12 -13.60 -6.07
C THR A 534 -15.06 -14.29 -7.07
N TRP A 535 -15.13 -15.63 -7.07
CA TRP A 535 -16.13 -16.41 -7.83
C TRP A 535 -16.89 -17.43 -6.97
N ASP A 536 -16.48 -17.66 -5.72
CA ASP A 536 -17.26 -18.44 -4.76
C ASP A 536 -18.34 -17.59 -4.09
N LYS A 537 -19.57 -17.67 -4.60
CA LYS A 537 -20.71 -16.86 -4.12
C LYS A 537 -20.99 -17.02 -2.63
N SER A 538 -20.74 -18.20 -2.05
CA SER A 538 -20.89 -18.43 -0.61
C SER A 538 -19.91 -17.62 0.23
N THR A 539 -18.64 -17.58 -0.18
CA THR A 539 -17.58 -16.83 0.52
C THR A 539 -17.72 -15.33 0.29
N GLU A 540 -18.10 -14.91 -0.92
CA GLU A 540 -18.45 -13.50 -1.20
C GLU A 540 -19.58 -13.01 -0.28
N ALA A 541 -20.68 -13.77 -0.21
CA ALA A 541 -21.83 -13.44 0.63
C ALA A 541 -21.50 -13.49 2.13
N LEU A 542 -20.56 -14.34 2.55
CA LEU A 542 -20.05 -14.35 3.92
C LEU A 542 -19.41 -13.01 4.27
N PHE A 543 -18.47 -12.52 3.45
CA PHE A 543 -17.80 -11.25 3.73
C PHE A 543 -18.77 -10.05 3.64
N GLU A 544 -19.67 -10.05 2.66
CA GLU A 544 -20.72 -9.03 2.55
C GLU A 544 -21.61 -8.99 3.81
N LYS A 545 -22.12 -10.14 4.27
CA LYS A 545 -22.94 -10.23 5.48
C LYS A 545 -22.16 -9.87 6.74
N MET A 546 -20.86 -10.18 6.75
CA MET A 546 -20.01 -9.83 7.86
C MET A 546 -19.99 -8.31 8.01
N SER A 547 -19.69 -7.56 6.95
CA SER A 547 -19.61 -6.10 6.97
C SER A 547 -20.25 -5.41 5.74
N PRO A 548 -21.58 -5.21 5.72
CA PRO A 548 -22.25 -4.67 4.53
C PRO A 548 -21.80 -3.25 4.13
N GLU A 549 -21.40 -2.43 5.10
CA GLU A 549 -20.89 -1.08 4.84
C GLU A 549 -19.49 -1.10 4.23
N HIS A 550 -18.54 -1.78 4.88
CA HIS A 550 -17.17 -1.91 4.37
C HIS A 550 -17.14 -2.63 3.01
N TRP A 551 -17.97 -3.66 2.85
CA TRP A 551 -18.08 -4.39 1.59
C TRP A 551 -18.56 -3.49 0.46
N ARG A 552 -19.57 -2.63 0.69
CA ARG A 552 -20.01 -1.65 -0.32
C ARG A 552 -18.93 -0.63 -0.68
N ARG A 553 -18.13 -0.18 0.29
CA ARG A 553 -17.10 0.86 0.07
C ARG A 553 -15.85 0.34 -0.64
N GLU A 554 -15.34 -0.82 -0.25
CA GLU A 554 -13.98 -1.26 -0.64
C GLU A 554 -13.91 -2.67 -1.24
N ARG A 555 -14.94 -3.52 -1.03
CA ARG A 555 -14.93 -4.97 -1.36
C ARG A 555 -13.59 -5.66 -1.10
N ASN A 556 -12.98 -5.33 0.03
CA ASN A 556 -11.67 -5.85 0.42
C ASN A 556 -11.78 -6.66 1.72
N PRO A 557 -11.81 -8.01 1.65
CA PRO A 557 -11.95 -8.83 2.85
C PRO A 557 -10.75 -8.71 3.80
N ILE A 558 -9.56 -8.36 3.29
CA ILE A 558 -8.36 -8.19 4.12
C ILE A 558 -8.48 -6.96 5.00
N LYS A 559 -8.82 -5.79 4.43
CA LYS A 559 -9.05 -4.56 5.19
C LYS A 559 -10.25 -4.72 6.12
N MET A 560 -11.32 -5.35 5.65
CA MET A 560 -12.51 -5.65 6.46
C MET A 560 -12.16 -6.45 7.72
N LEU A 561 -11.36 -7.52 7.59
CA LEU A 561 -10.97 -8.35 8.73
C LEU A 561 -10.02 -7.61 9.69
N LYS A 562 -9.18 -6.68 9.20
CA LYS A 562 -8.30 -5.85 10.04
C LYS A 562 -9.07 -4.86 10.92
N GLU A 563 -10.23 -4.40 10.45
CA GLU A 563 -11.08 -3.45 11.17
C GLU A 563 -12.03 -4.11 12.19
N ARG A 564 -12.07 -5.45 12.25
CA ARG A 564 -13.04 -6.21 13.05
C ARG A 564 -12.44 -6.83 14.30
N GLN A 565 -13.25 -6.83 15.36
CA GLN A 565 -12.93 -7.53 16.60
C GLN A 565 -13.19 -9.05 16.43
N PRO A 566 -12.40 -9.92 17.08
CA PRO A 566 -12.56 -11.38 16.98
C PRO A 566 -13.97 -11.90 17.25
N GLU A 567 -14.71 -11.30 18.18
CA GLU A 567 -16.07 -11.69 18.55
C GLU A 567 -17.05 -11.46 17.39
N GLN A 568 -16.85 -10.40 16.60
CA GLN A 568 -17.66 -10.08 15.42
C GLN A 568 -17.42 -11.07 14.28
N ILE A 569 -16.21 -11.64 14.20
CA ILE A 569 -15.87 -12.71 13.24
C ILE A 569 -16.44 -14.04 13.71
N ALA A 570 -16.32 -14.35 15.01
CA ALA A 570 -16.82 -15.58 15.62
C ALA A 570 -18.35 -15.75 15.48
N ALA A 571 -19.11 -14.66 15.34
CA ALA A 571 -20.54 -14.69 15.03
C ALA A 571 -20.88 -15.43 13.72
N PHE A 572 -19.92 -15.56 12.81
CA PHE A 572 -20.07 -16.24 11.52
C PHE A 572 -19.39 -17.61 11.49
N ARG A 573 -19.07 -18.21 12.64
CA ARG A 573 -18.31 -19.48 12.77
C ARG A 573 -18.79 -20.57 11.80
N SER A 574 -20.08 -20.88 11.78
CA SER A 574 -20.64 -21.93 10.91
C SER A 574 -20.41 -21.65 9.43
N GLN A 575 -20.59 -20.41 9.00
CA GLN A 575 -20.41 -19.99 7.62
C GLN A 575 -18.92 -19.97 7.25
N ILE A 576 -18.05 -19.49 8.14
CA ILE A 576 -16.60 -19.50 7.97
C ILE A 576 -16.11 -20.94 7.80
N SER A 577 -16.48 -21.84 8.71
CA SER A 577 -16.05 -23.25 8.62
C SER A 577 -16.58 -23.93 7.36
N HIS A 578 -17.82 -23.69 6.96
CA HIS A 578 -18.36 -24.22 5.71
C HIS A 578 -17.61 -23.73 4.46
N CYS A 579 -17.40 -22.40 4.36
CA CYS A 579 -16.63 -21.82 3.26
C CYS A 579 -15.18 -22.32 3.25
N HIS A 580 -14.57 -22.44 4.43
CA HIS A 580 -13.20 -22.94 4.58
C HIS A 580 -13.08 -24.40 4.17
N GLU A 581 -13.97 -25.28 4.62
CA GLU A 581 -14.01 -26.68 4.20
C GLU A 581 -14.18 -26.83 2.68
N LYS A 582 -15.03 -25.99 2.06
CA LYS A 582 -15.20 -25.94 0.61
C LYS A 582 -13.92 -25.51 -0.11
N LEU A 583 -13.23 -24.49 0.41
CA LEU A 583 -11.93 -24.08 -0.12
C LEU A 583 -10.88 -25.19 0.04
N GLN A 584 -10.77 -25.82 1.21
CA GLN A 584 -9.83 -26.91 1.44
C GLN A 584 -10.13 -28.13 0.57
N ALA A 585 -11.40 -28.48 0.39
CA ALA A 585 -11.81 -29.54 -0.54
C ALA A 585 -11.39 -29.23 -1.97
N THR A 586 -11.48 -27.95 -2.38
CA THR A 586 -10.95 -27.47 -3.65
C THR A 586 -9.42 -27.62 -3.67
N LEU A 587 -8.70 -27.14 -2.66
CA LEU A 587 -7.23 -27.17 -2.62
C LEU A 587 -6.61 -28.56 -2.41
N ASN A 588 -7.39 -29.58 -2.05
CA ASN A 588 -6.90 -30.95 -1.83
C ASN A 588 -6.09 -31.48 -3.03
N GLY A 589 -4.84 -31.88 -2.77
CA GLY A 589 -3.90 -32.38 -3.78
C GLY A 589 -3.06 -31.30 -4.48
N VAL A 590 -3.32 -30.01 -4.22
CA VAL A 590 -2.50 -28.91 -4.71
C VAL A 590 -1.30 -28.73 -3.79
N HIS A 591 -0.12 -29.12 -4.28
CA HIS A 591 1.14 -28.86 -3.60
C HIS A 591 2.07 -28.09 -4.52
N PHE A 592 2.93 -27.22 -3.99
CA PHE A 592 3.96 -26.56 -4.80
C PHE A 592 4.85 -27.57 -5.54
N ASN A 593 5.07 -28.75 -4.96
CA ASN A 593 5.78 -29.86 -5.61
C ASN A 593 5.03 -30.45 -6.82
N VAL A 594 3.70 -30.32 -6.86
CA VAL A 594 2.87 -30.67 -8.03
C VAL A 594 3.00 -29.58 -9.08
N ILE A 595 2.98 -28.30 -8.66
CA ILE A 595 3.22 -27.14 -9.53
C ILE A 595 4.63 -27.14 -10.15
N GLN A 596 5.57 -27.89 -9.60
CA GLN A 596 6.91 -28.04 -10.16
C GLN A 596 7.01 -29.05 -11.33
N LYS A 597 5.94 -29.76 -11.72
CA LYS A 597 5.99 -30.81 -12.76
C LYS A 597 5.11 -30.51 -13.98
N ASP A 598 5.71 -30.41 -15.15
CA ASP A 598 5.03 -30.32 -16.46
C ASP A 598 3.97 -29.19 -16.53
N SER A 599 4.37 -28.02 -16.05
CA SER A 599 3.48 -26.87 -15.84
C SER A 599 3.41 -25.96 -17.06
N VAL A 600 2.27 -25.32 -17.26
CA VAL A 600 2.12 -24.23 -18.24
C VAL A 600 2.44 -22.91 -17.56
N ALA A 601 3.44 -22.18 -18.05
CA ALA A 601 3.72 -20.82 -17.60
C ALA A 601 2.99 -19.83 -18.49
N TYR A 602 1.98 -19.15 -17.93
CA TYR A 602 1.13 -18.20 -18.63
C TYR A 602 1.55 -16.77 -18.28
N PHE A 603 2.13 -16.07 -19.25
CA PHE A 603 2.65 -14.72 -19.10
C PHE A 603 1.66 -13.69 -19.61
N CYS A 604 1.35 -12.67 -18.79
CA CYS A 604 0.52 -11.55 -19.20
C CYS A 604 0.94 -10.27 -18.47
N ALA A 605 0.77 -9.12 -19.12
CA ALA A 605 1.05 -7.82 -18.52
C ALA A 605 -0.01 -7.37 -17.51
N GLU A 606 -1.26 -7.82 -17.64
CA GLU A 606 -2.38 -7.44 -16.75
C GLU A 606 -3.25 -8.63 -16.37
N PHE A 607 -3.79 -8.62 -15.14
CA PHE A 607 -4.68 -9.67 -14.63
C PHE A 607 -5.92 -9.05 -13.96
N GLY A 608 -7.08 -9.17 -14.60
CA GLY A 608 -8.35 -8.76 -14.00
C GLY A 608 -8.91 -9.79 -13.01
N LEU A 609 -8.48 -9.74 -11.76
CA LEU A 609 -8.96 -10.66 -10.70
C LEU A 609 -10.15 -10.11 -9.92
N VAL A 610 -10.01 -8.88 -9.41
CA VAL A 610 -10.97 -8.18 -8.54
C VAL A 610 -10.72 -6.67 -8.54
N GLU A 611 -11.74 -5.87 -8.26
CA GLU A 611 -11.66 -4.40 -8.26
C GLU A 611 -10.79 -3.81 -7.14
N SER A 612 -10.66 -4.48 -5.99
CA SER A 612 -9.78 -4.04 -4.91
C SER A 612 -8.29 -4.22 -5.25
N PHE A 613 -7.97 -4.89 -6.36
CA PHE A 613 -6.61 -5.11 -6.83
C PHE A 613 -6.50 -4.82 -8.35
N PRO A 614 -6.48 -3.53 -8.74
CA PRO A 614 -6.70 -3.10 -10.13
C PRO A 614 -5.43 -3.14 -10.99
N ILE A 615 -4.81 -4.31 -11.15
CA ILE A 615 -3.70 -4.54 -12.10
C ILE A 615 -4.22 -4.85 -13.51
N TYR A 616 -5.23 -4.09 -13.96
CA TYR A 616 -5.90 -4.21 -15.24
C TYR A 616 -6.47 -2.85 -15.72
N SER A 617 -6.65 -2.69 -17.03
CA SER A 617 -7.02 -1.41 -17.65
C SER A 617 -8.52 -1.17 -17.90
N GLY A 618 -9.40 -2.17 -17.67
CA GLY A 618 -10.86 -1.99 -17.74
C GLY A 618 -11.70 -3.12 -17.12
N GLY A 619 -13.00 -2.88 -16.91
CA GLY A 619 -13.87 -3.82 -16.19
C GLY A 619 -14.24 -5.12 -16.92
N LEU A 620 -14.49 -5.09 -18.24
CA LEU A 620 -15.00 -6.25 -18.99
C LEU A 620 -14.04 -6.83 -20.02
N GLY A 621 -13.00 -6.09 -20.43
CA GLY A 621 -12.01 -6.54 -21.43
C GLY A 621 -10.92 -7.47 -20.89
N ILE A 622 -11.02 -7.87 -19.62
CA ILE A 622 -10.03 -8.68 -18.90
C ILE A 622 -10.26 -10.18 -19.11
N LEU A 623 -9.19 -10.92 -19.46
CA LEU A 623 -9.24 -12.34 -19.80
C LEU A 623 -8.21 -13.20 -19.07
N ALA A 624 -6.99 -12.69 -18.86
CA ALA A 624 -5.95 -13.43 -18.17
C ALA A 624 -6.42 -13.92 -16.77
N GLY A 625 -7.21 -13.10 -16.07
CA GLY A 625 -7.86 -13.49 -14.82
C GLY A 625 -8.84 -14.66 -14.99
N ASP A 626 -9.71 -14.61 -16.00
CA ASP A 626 -10.66 -15.70 -16.31
C ASP A 626 -9.92 -16.99 -16.69
N THR A 627 -8.81 -16.90 -17.43
CA THR A 627 -7.95 -18.04 -17.76
C THR A 627 -7.36 -18.70 -16.51
N LEU A 628 -6.87 -17.93 -15.53
CA LEU A 628 -6.33 -18.49 -14.29
C LEU A 628 -7.41 -19.09 -13.39
N LYS A 629 -8.59 -18.48 -13.35
CA LYS A 629 -9.76 -18.98 -12.62
C LYS A 629 -10.24 -20.32 -13.20
N GLU A 630 -10.37 -20.40 -14.52
CA GLU A 630 -10.72 -21.66 -15.20
C GLU A 630 -9.64 -22.73 -15.02
N ALA A 631 -8.35 -22.36 -15.11
CA ALA A 631 -7.26 -23.30 -14.83
C ALA A 631 -7.34 -23.87 -13.41
N SER A 632 -7.74 -23.02 -12.44
CA SER A 632 -7.99 -23.44 -11.07
C SER A 632 -9.17 -24.42 -10.99
N ASP A 633 -10.31 -24.09 -11.60
CA ASP A 633 -11.51 -24.91 -11.56
C ASP A 633 -11.30 -26.29 -12.20
N GLN A 634 -10.55 -26.36 -13.31
CA GLN A 634 -10.19 -27.60 -13.99
C GLN A 634 -9.00 -28.35 -13.35
N ASN A 635 -8.38 -27.79 -12.31
CA ASN A 635 -7.18 -28.34 -11.66
C ASN A 635 -6.01 -28.59 -12.65
N HIS A 636 -5.84 -27.68 -13.60
CA HIS A 636 -4.72 -27.73 -14.52
C HIS A 636 -3.47 -27.11 -13.90
N ASN A 637 -2.32 -27.72 -14.19
CA ASN A 637 -1.05 -27.25 -13.64
C ASN A 637 -0.55 -26.02 -14.42
N THR A 638 -1.03 -24.86 -14.00
CA THR A 638 -0.70 -23.56 -14.59
C THR A 638 -0.09 -22.64 -13.54
N VAL A 639 0.89 -21.84 -13.95
CA VAL A 639 1.44 -20.74 -13.15
C VAL A 639 1.31 -19.45 -13.94
N GLY A 640 0.70 -18.43 -13.34
CA GLY A 640 0.62 -17.09 -13.91
C GLY A 640 1.87 -16.29 -13.59
N ILE A 641 2.39 -15.53 -14.56
CA ILE A 641 3.50 -14.58 -14.37
C ILE A 641 3.05 -13.21 -14.87
N GLY A 642 3.18 -12.19 -14.02
CA GLY A 642 2.84 -10.80 -14.33
C GLY A 642 3.72 -9.80 -13.58
N LEU A 643 3.37 -8.52 -13.70
CA LEU A 643 3.96 -7.44 -12.91
C LEU A 643 3.00 -7.00 -11.81
N LEU A 644 3.55 -6.65 -10.65
CA LEU A 644 2.82 -5.86 -9.68
C LEU A 644 2.84 -4.40 -10.14
N TYR A 645 1.69 -3.73 -10.18
CA TYR A 645 1.64 -2.28 -10.34
C TYR A 645 1.21 -1.65 -9.03
N GLN A 646 2.12 -0.95 -8.34
CA GLN A 646 1.91 -0.43 -6.98
C GLN A 646 0.69 0.49 -6.86
N ARG A 647 0.35 1.19 -7.95
CA ARG A 647 -0.81 2.08 -8.04
C ARG A 647 -1.91 1.56 -8.96
N GLY A 648 -1.74 0.33 -9.48
CA GLY A 648 -2.64 -0.25 -10.47
C GLY A 648 -2.74 0.58 -11.76
N TYR A 649 -3.95 0.69 -12.29
CA TYR A 649 -4.26 1.63 -13.36
C TYR A 649 -4.61 3.02 -12.80
N PHE A 650 -5.88 3.43 -12.83
CA PHE A 650 -6.35 4.63 -12.12
C PHE A 650 -7.82 4.49 -11.73
N ARG A 651 -8.22 5.15 -10.64
CA ARG A 651 -9.64 5.39 -10.30
C ARG A 651 -10.14 6.61 -11.06
N GLN A 652 -11.30 6.48 -11.66
CA GLN A 652 -11.89 7.55 -12.46
C GLN A 652 -12.87 8.36 -11.62
N GLN A 653 -12.69 9.66 -11.57
CA GLN A 653 -13.74 10.59 -11.16
C GLN A 653 -14.19 11.41 -12.36
N LEU A 654 -15.49 11.65 -12.46
CA LEU A 654 -16.06 12.58 -13.43
C LEU A 654 -16.51 13.84 -12.72
N LEU A 655 -16.26 14.98 -13.36
CA LEU A 655 -16.89 16.26 -13.04
C LEU A 655 -18.23 16.38 -13.77
N LEU A 656 -19.08 17.33 -13.34
CA LEU A 656 -20.40 17.58 -13.97
C LEU A 656 -20.33 17.98 -15.46
N ASP A 657 -19.19 18.48 -15.93
CA ASP A 657 -18.96 18.82 -17.34
C ASP A 657 -18.47 17.61 -18.17
N GLY A 658 -18.38 16.41 -17.56
CA GLY A 658 -17.89 15.19 -18.18
C GLY A 658 -16.37 15.06 -18.24
N THR A 659 -15.61 15.97 -17.61
CA THR A 659 -14.15 15.88 -17.56
C THR A 659 -13.70 14.71 -16.69
N GLN A 660 -12.80 13.88 -17.24
CA GLN A 660 -12.23 12.72 -16.57
C GLN A 660 -11.01 13.09 -15.73
N ILE A 661 -11.06 12.80 -14.43
CA ILE A 661 -9.93 12.90 -13.50
C ILE A 661 -9.40 11.49 -13.22
N ALA A 662 -8.11 11.28 -13.46
CA ALA A 662 -7.41 10.04 -13.14
C ALA A 662 -6.76 10.16 -11.76
N LEU A 663 -7.31 9.45 -10.78
CA LEU A 663 -6.75 9.35 -9.43
C LEU A 663 -5.87 8.13 -9.29
N SER A 664 -4.76 8.30 -8.58
CA SER A 664 -3.80 7.25 -8.27
C SER A 664 -3.84 6.98 -6.77
N ASP A 665 -4.18 5.75 -6.40
CA ASP A 665 -4.13 5.30 -5.01
C ASP A 665 -3.01 4.29 -4.87
N GLN A 666 -2.18 4.46 -3.83
CA GLN A 666 -1.15 3.50 -3.51
C GLN A 666 -1.69 2.54 -2.45
N GLU A 667 -1.90 1.28 -2.83
CA GLU A 667 -2.27 0.22 -1.91
C GLU A 667 -1.02 -0.57 -1.51
N ARG A 668 -0.91 -0.93 -0.23
CA ARG A 668 0.17 -1.85 0.17
C ARG A 668 -0.15 -3.24 -0.39
N PRO A 669 0.82 -3.98 -0.97
CA PRO A 669 0.57 -5.30 -1.53
C PRO A 669 -0.13 -6.27 -0.56
N THR A 670 0.23 -6.20 0.73
CA THR A 670 -0.39 -7.00 1.79
C THR A 670 -1.84 -6.61 2.14
N ASP A 671 -2.29 -5.42 1.76
CA ASP A 671 -3.68 -4.97 1.99
C ASP A 671 -4.63 -5.49 0.93
N VAL A 672 -4.12 -6.02 -0.19
CA VAL A 672 -4.91 -6.63 -1.26
C VAL A 672 -4.77 -8.16 -1.29
N GLY A 673 -4.18 -8.75 -0.26
CA GLY A 673 -4.04 -10.21 -0.11
C GLY A 673 -2.80 -10.82 -0.77
N LEU A 674 -1.85 -9.99 -1.24
CA LEU A 674 -0.58 -10.48 -1.77
C LEU A 674 0.37 -10.89 -0.65
N GLN A 675 1.10 -11.98 -0.89
CA GLN A 675 2.09 -12.50 0.05
C GLN A 675 3.48 -12.27 -0.52
N ASN A 676 4.39 -11.69 0.28
CA ASN A 676 5.79 -11.57 -0.11
C ASN A 676 6.36 -12.98 -0.26
N PHE A 677 6.92 -13.30 -1.44
CA PHE A 677 7.43 -14.63 -1.67
C PHE A 677 8.73 -14.87 -0.90
N ILE A 678 8.67 -15.80 0.06
CA ILE A 678 9.82 -16.27 0.81
C ILE A 678 10.41 -17.47 0.09
N ASP A 679 11.67 -17.34 -0.33
CA ASP A 679 12.39 -18.41 -1.00
C ASP A 679 12.47 -19.64 -0.08
N PRO A 680 11.90 -20.79 -0.48
CA PRO A 680 11.90 -21.99 0.34
C PRO A 680 13.31 -22.50 0.69
N LYS A 681 14.32 -22.20 -0.16
CA LYS A 681 15.72 -22.61 0.03
C LYS A 681 16.43 -21.71 1.02
N THR A 682 16.34 -20.40 0.85
CA THR A 682 17.10 -19.43 1.67
C THR A 682 16.35 -18.94 2.89
N LYS A 683 15.03 -19.16 2.97
CA LYS A 683 14.11 -18.65 4.01
C LYS A 683 14.12 -17.12 4.13
N LYS A 684 14.52 -16.41 3.07
CA LYS A 684 14.52 -14.95 2.97
C LYS A 684 13.58 -14.51 1.85
N SER A 685 13.20 -13.23 1.85
CA SER A 685 12.53 -12.63 0.70
C SER A 685 13.38 -12.81 -0.55
N LEU A 686 12.73 -13.21 -1.64
CA LEU A 686 13.42 -13.41 -2.90
C LEU A 686 14.00 -12.10 -3.44
N ARG A 687 15.25 -12.15 -3.88
CA ARG A 687 15.88 -11.05 -4.63
C ARG A 687 16.65 -11.59 -5.83
N LEU A 688 16.28 -11.13 -7.02
CA LEU A 688 16.91 -11.45 -8.30
C LEU A 688 17.30 -10.13 -9.01
N SER A 689 18.13 -10.22 -10.05
CA SER A 689 18.61 -9.04 -10.79
C SER A 689 18.79 -9.32 -12.27
N ILE A 690 18.36 -8.39 -13.12
CA ILE A 690 18.51 -8.46 -14.59
C ILE A 690 19.54 -7.41 -15.01
N PRO A 691 20.59 -7.75 -15.78
CA PRO A 691 21.44 -6.75 -16.42
C PRO A 691 20.61 -5.82 -17.31
N TYR A 692 20.74 -4.50 -17.13
CA TYR A 692 19.94 -3.50 -17.85
C TYR A 692 20.71 -2.18 -18.01
N ALA A 693 20.90 -1.74 -19.26
CA ALA A 693 21.79 -0.64 -19.62
C ALA A 693 23.13 -0.75 -18.87
N ASP A 694 23.60 0.30 -18.21
CA ASP A 694 24.85 0.28 -17.44
C ASP A 694 24.68 -0.22 -15.97
N SER A 695 23.54 -0.84 -15.65
CA SER A 695 23.17 -1.23 -14.28
C SER A 695 22.43 -2.59 -14.23
N HIS A 696 21.66 -2.81 -13.15
CA HIS A 696 20.80 -3.96 -12.98
C HIS A 696 19.42 -3.54 -12.49
N ILE A 697 18.37 -4.15 -13.03
CA ILE A 697 17.02 -4.12 -12.45
C ILE A 697 16.97 -5.21 -11.39
N HIS A 698 17.05 -4.83 -10.11
CA HIS A 698 16.76 -5.73 -9.00
C HIS A 698 15.25 -5.90 -8.84
N PHE A 699 14.78 -7.09 -8.52
CA PHE A 699 13.35 -7.32 -8.32
C PHE A 699 13.08 -8.41 -7.28
N THR A 700 11.85 -8.39 -6.77
CA THR A 700 11.26 -9.45 -5.92
C THR A 700 9.99 -9.98 -6.56
N ALA A 701 9.35 -10.96 -5.92
CA ALA A 701 8.09 -11.52 -6.38
C ALA A 701 7.07 -11.56 -5.25
N TRP A 702 5.83 -11.22 -5.58
CA TRP A 702 4.65 -11.38 -4.74
C TRP A 702 3.82 -12.56 -5.26
N LEU A 703 3.16 -13.27 -4.35
CA LEU A 703 2.29 -14.40 -4.67
C LEU A 703 0.83 -14.05 -4.40
N ALA A 704 0.00 -14.21 -5.43
CA ALA A 704 -1.46 -14.27 -5.33
C ALA A 704 -1.92 -15.72 -5.59
N MET A 705 -2.74 -16.27 -4.70
CA MET A 705 -3.38 -17.57 -4.93
C MET A 705 -4.74 -17.36 -5.58
N VAL A 706 -4.86 -17.71 -6.86
CA VAL A 706 -6.11 -17.68 -7.63
C VAL A 706 -6.72 -19.08 -7.58
N GLY A 707 -7.41 -19.39 -6.48
CA GLY A 707 -7.87 -20.74 -6.21
C GLY A 707 -6.67 -21.69 -6.08
N ARG A 708 -6.54 -22.63 -7.02
CA ARG A 708 -5.40 -23.56 -7.11
C ARG A 708 -4.20 -22.98 -7.87
N THR A 709 -4.41 -21.94 -8.67
CA THR A 709 -3.43 -21.41 -9.61
C THR A 709 -2.57 -20.32 -8.94
N PRO A 710 -1.25 -20.51 -8.77
CA PRO A 710 -0.37 -19.46 -8.30
C PRO A 710 -0.14 -18.40 -9.38
N LEU A 711 -0.26 -17.13 -9.02
CA LEU A 711 0.14 -15.99 -9.83
C LEU A 711 1.31 -15.27 -9.14
N PHE A 712 2.46 -15.25 -9.81
CA PHE A 712 3.61 -14.46 -9.38
C PHE A 712 3.61 -13.09 -10.04
N LEU A 713 3.79 -12.06 -9.22
CA LEU A 713 3.84 -10.68 -9.64
C LEU A 713 5.21 -10.10 -9.31
N LEU A 714 5.97 -9.74 -10.34
CA LEU A 714 7.31 -9.19 -10.17
C LEU A 714 7.24 -7.72 -9.77
N ASP A 715 8.14 -7.32 -8.87
CA ASP A 715 8.16 -5.99 -8.30
C ASP A 715 9.59 -5.44 -8.24
N SER A 716 9.84 -4.34 -8.96
CA SER A 716 11.13 -3.65 -8.95
C SER A 716 11.21 -2.58 -7.86
N ASN A 717 10.14 -2.35 -7.09
CA ASN A 717 10.13 -1.41 -5.97
C ASN A 717 10.89 -1.98 -4.76
N VAL A 718 12.20 -2.13 -4.93
CA VAL A 718 13.12 -2.69 -3.95
C VAL A 718 14.23 -1.69 -3.62
N PRO A 719 14.74 -1.64 -2.37
CA PRO A 719 15.74 -0.67 -1.94
C PRO A 719 17.02 -0.62 -2.79
N GLU A 720 17.40 -1.74 -3.40
CA GLU A 720 18.57 -1.90 -4.25
C GLU A 720 18.48 -1.12 -5.57
N ASN A 721 17.26 -0.86 -6.03
CA ASN A 721 17.03 -0.07 -7.24
C ASN A 721 17.06 1.45 -6.93
N PRO A 722 17.61 2.28 -7.83
CA PRO A 722 17.39 3.72 -7.83
C PRO A 722 15.92 4.05 -8.16
N PRO A 723 15.44 5.29 -7.90
CA PRO A 723 14.02 5.65 -8.03
C PRO A 723 13.42 5.36 -9.40
N HIS A 724 14.15 5.62 -10.48
CA HIS A 724 13.66 5.37 -11.84
C HIS A 724 13.47 3.87 -12.15
N LEU A 725 14.30 2.97 -11.58
CA LEU A 725 14.09 1.52 -11.72
C LEU A 725 13.03 0.99 -10.75
N ARG A 726 12.84 1.61 -9.58
CA ARG A 726 11.68 1.32 -8.71
C ARG A 726 10.36 1.69 -9.37
N ALA A 727 10.35 2.76 -10.17
CA ALA A 727 9.17 3.24 -10.87
C ALA A 727 8.70 2.34 -12.03
N ILE A 728 9.51 1.35 -12.45
CA ILE A 728 9.11 0.37 -13.48
C ILE A 728 7.78 -0.30 -13.10
N THR A 729 7.58 -0.64 -11.82
CA THR A 729 6.38 -1.30 -11.31
C THR A 729 5.38 -0.34 -10.66
N ASP A 730 5.39 0.96 -11.01
CA ASP A 730 4.51 1.95 -10.40
C ASP A 730 3.08 1.91 -10.98
N HIS A 731 2.94 2.07 -12.31
CA HIS A 731 1.64 2.15 -13.01
C HIS A 731 1.55 1.20 -14.20
N LEU A 732 0.34 0.70 -14.45
CA LEU A 732 0.00 -0.05 -15.66
C LEU A 732 -0.12 0.90 -16.87
N TYR A 733 0.51 0.55 -18.00
CA TYR A 733 0.50 1.29 -19.28
C TYR A 733 0.95 2.77 -19.16
N VAL A 734 2.22 2.96 -18.80
CA VAL A 734 2.83 4.31 -18.78
C VAL A 734 3.07 4.86 -20.20
N PRO A 735 2.91 6.17 -20.44
CA PRO A 735 3.26 6.80 -21.73
C PRO A 735 4.76 6.76 -22.04
N ASP A 736 5.60 6.68 -21.01
CA ASP A 736 7.06 6.69 -21.15
C ASP A 736 7.56 5.38 -21.79
N ARG A 737 8.17 5.49 -22.97
CA ARG A 737 8.65 4.35 -23.77
C ARG A 737 9.82 3.61 -23.11
N GLU A 738 10.68 4.29 -22.36
CA GLU A 738 11.82 3.65 -21.70
C GLU A 738 11.36 2.82 -20.50
N VAL A 739 10.47 3.38 -19.69
CA VAL A 739 9.84 2.65 -18.58
C VAL A 739 9.02 1.48 -19.11
N ARG A 740 8.30 1.68 -20.23
CA ARG A 740 7.54 0.63 -20.90
C ARG A 740 8.43 -0.53 -21.36
N LEU A 741 9.56 -0.23 -22.01
CA LEU A 741 10.54 -1.24 -22.40
C LEU A 741 11.09 -1.99 -21.17
N ALA A 742 11.41 -1.27 -20.10
CA ALA A 742 11.89 -1.87 -18.86
C ALA A 742 10.85 -2.78 -18.18
N GLN A 743 9.55 -2.43 -18.25
CA GLN A 743 8.45 -3.29 -17.78
C GLN A 743 8.43 -4.62 -18.53
N GLU A 744 8.53 -4.58 -19.84
CA GLU A 744 8.46 -5.78 -20.69
C GLU A 744 9.71 -6.66 -20.55
N ILE A 745 10.88 -6.05 -20.36
CA ILE A 745 12.12 -6.75 -20.00
C ILE A 745 11.96 -7.45 -18.64
N LEU A 746 11.46 -6.74 -17.63
CA LEU A 746 11.23 -7.32 -16.29
C LEU A 746 10.23 -8.47 -16.33
N LEU A 747 9.10 -8.29 -17.03
CA LEU A 747 8.07 -9.31 -17.18
C LEU A 747 8.63 -10.57 -17.87
N GLY A 748 9.31 -10.38 -19.00
CA GLY A 748 9.83 -11.47 -19.80
C GLY A 748 11.03 -12.18 -19.17
N ILE A 749 12.16 -11.47 -19.06
CA ILE A 749 13.42 -12.03 -18.55
C ILE A 749 13.28 -12.38 -17.07
N GLY A 750 12.79 -11.43 -16.26
CA GLY A 750 12.63 -11.62 -14.82
C GLY A 750 11.68 -12.77 -14.48
N GLY A 751 10.64 -12.98 -15.28
CA GLY A 751 9.70 -14.09 -15.11
C GLY A 751 10.33 -15.46 -15.35
N VAL A 752 11.15 -15.61 -16.39
CA VAL A 752 11.86 -16.87 -16.66
C VAL A 752 12.98 -17.10 -15.63
N MET A 753 13.67 -16.05 -15.20
CA MET A 753 14.63 -16.13 -14.10
C MET A 753 13.97 -16.63 -12.80
N LEU A 754 12.78 -16.10 -12.46
CA LEU A 754 11.99 -16.55 -11.32
C LEU A 754 11.64 -18.04 -11.44
N LEU A 755 11.05 -18.47 -12.56
CA LEU A 755 10.67 -19.88 -12.79
C LEU A 755 11.87 -20.82 -12.64
N THR A 756 13.04 -20.40 -13.15
CA THR A 756 14.30 -21.13 -13.03
C THR A 756 14.75 -21.24 -11.57
N HIS A 757 14.75 -20.13 -10.83
CA HIS A 757 15.15 -20.09 -9.43
C HIS A 757 14.29 -21.02 -8.56
N LEU A 758 12.98 -21.03 -8.83
CA LEU A 758 11.99 -21.88 -8.18
C LEU A 758 12.01 -23.34 -8.65
N GLN A 759 12.80 -23.67 -9.68
CA GLN A 759 12.88 -24.99 -10.29
C GLN A 759 11.50 -25.52 -10.72
N ILE A 760 10.67 -24.64 -11.27
CA ILE A 760 9.39 -25.04 -11.87
C ILE A 760 9.70 -25.64 -13.24
N ASN A 761 9.38 -26.93 -13.44
CA ASN A 761 9.50 -27.56 -14.74
C ASN A 761 8.35 -27.09 -15.66
N VAL A 762 8.66 -26.18 -16.56
CA VAL A 762 7.70 -25.61 -17.50
C VAL A 762 7.64 -26.46 -18.76
N SER A 763 6.52 -27.14 -18.99
CA SER A 763 6.29 -27.88 -20.23
C SER A 763 5.97 -26.97 -21.40
N THR A 764 5.34 -25.82 -21.15
CA THR A 764 4.88 -24.89 -22.18
C THR A 764 4.91 -23.45 -21.68
N TYR A 765 5.48 -22.55 -22.48
CA TYR A 765 5.43 -21.11 -22.24
C TYR A 765 4.34 -20.51 -23.13
N HIS A 766 3.34 -19.88 -22.52
CA HIS A 766 2.27 -19.20 -23.23
C HIS A 766 2.40 -17.69 -23.03
N LEU A 767 2.71 -16.99 -24.12
CA LEU A 767 2.74 -15.53 -24.21
C LEU A 767 1.35 -15.02 -24.59
N ASN A 768 0.66 -14.39 -23.65
CA ASN A 768 -0.62 -13.75 -23.90
C ASN A 768 -0.40 -12.28 -24.29
N GLU A 769 -0.22 -12.04 -25.59
CA GLU A 769 0.23 -10.79 -26.22
C GLU A 769 1.76 -10.51 -26.15
N GLY A 770 2.25 -9.58 -26.99
CA GLY A 770 3.67 -9.33 -27.24
C GLY A 770 4.45 -8.77 -26.04
N HIS A 771 3.78 -8.27 -25.00
CA HIS A 771 4.42 -7.62 -23.85
C HIS A 771 5.38 -8.52 -23.06
N SER A 772 5.23 -9.84 -23.15
CA SER A 772 6.13 -10.81 -22.51
C SER A 772 7.19 -11.39 -23.45
N ALA A 773 7.35 -10.86 -24.67
CA ALA A 773 8.22 -11.43 -25.71
C ALA A 773 9.68 -11.57 -25.28
N PHE A 774 10.18 -10.72 -24.36
CA PHE A 774 11.53 -10.83 -23.83
C PHE A 774 11.79 -12.11 -23.02
N LEU A 775 10.75 -12.88 -22.65
CA LEU A 775 10.95 -14.21 -22.09
C LEU A 775 11.72 -15.13 -23.05
N LEU A 776 11.52 -14.94 -24.35
CA LEU A 776 12.18 -15.71 -25.39
C LEU A 776 13.69 -15.42 -25.42
N LEU A 777 14.08 -14.19 -25.06
CA LEU A 777 15.47 -13.79 -24.99
C LEU A 777 16.23 -14.51 -23.86
N GLU A 778 15.65 -14.55 -22.65
CA GLU A 778 16.20 -15.34 -21.53
C GLU A 778 16.21 -16.83 -21.86
N ARG A 779 15.19 -17.36 -22.54
CA ARG A 779 15.19 -18.77 -22.94
C ARG A 779 16.26 -19.11 -23.98
N LEU A 780 16.48 -18.25 -24.98
CA LEU A 780 17.58 -18.40 -25.94
C LEU A 780 18.92 -18.38 -25.23
N GLN A 781 19.12 -17.42 -24.33
CA GLN A 781 20.33 -17.30 -23.52
C GLN A 781 20.64 -18.60 -22.78
N LYS A 782 19.64 -19.19 -22.12
CA LYS A 782 19.83 -20.43 -21.36
C LYS A 782 20.18 -21.62 -22.24
N ALA A 783 19.55 -21.74 -23.42
CA ALA A 783 19.83 -22.80 -24.37
C ALA A 783 21.26 -22.68 -24.94
N LEU A 784 21.69 -21.46 -25.27
CA LEU A 784 23.07 -21.18 -25.71
C LEU A 784 24.08 -21.48 -24.59
N ALA A 785 23.77 -21.11 -23.34
CA ALA A 785 24.61 -21.43 -22.18
C ALA A 785 24.73 -22.94 -21.91
N GLN A 786 23.82 -23.77 -22.44
CA GLN A 786 23.90 -25.23 -22.43
C GLN A 786 24.74 -25.80 -23.60
N GLY A 787 25.35 -24.95 -24.42
CA GLY A 787 26.23 -25.34 -25.52
C GLY A 787 25.54 -25.55 -26.87
N MET A 788 24.24 -25.23 -26.97
CA MET A 788 23.53 -25.22 -28.26
C MET A 788 24.04 -24.06 -29.12
N ASN A 789 24.07 -24.23 -30.45
CA ASN A 789 24.24 -23.10 -31.36
C ASN A 789 22.90 -22.33 -31.55
N MET A 790 22.93 -21.17 -32.20
CA MET A 790 21.73 -20.31 -32.34
C MET A 790 20.56 -21.01 -33.05
N ALA A 791 20.81 -21.81 -34.10
CA ALA A 791 19.77 -22.56 -34.79
C ALA A 791 19.14 -23.64 -33.89
N GLU A 792 19.97 -24.38 -33.15
CA GLU A 792 19.53 -25.39 -32.18
C GLU A 792 18.76 -24.76 -31.01
N ALA A 793 19.26 -23.66 -30.44
CA ALA A 793 18.63 -22.93 -29.36
C ALA A 793 17.25 -22.39 -29.76
N ARG A 794 17.15 -21.80 -30.96
CA ARG A 794 15.86 -21.37 -31.52
C ARG A 794 14.90 -22.54 -31.69
N ALA A 795 15.32 -23.62 -32.33
CA ALA A 795 14.47 -24.80 -32.49
C ALA A 795 14.01 -25.38 -31.15
N HIS A 796 14.91 -25.41 -30.16
CA HIS A 796 14.62 -25.88 -28.80
C HIS A 796 13.55 -25.04 -28.11
N ILE A 797 13.69 -23.70 -28.11
CA ILE A 797 12.72 -22.85 -27.41
C ILE A 797 11.39 -22.75 -28.16
N THR A 798 11.40 -22.80 -29.49
CA THR A 798 10.19 -22.73 -30.31
C THR A 798 9.26 -23.89 -30.00
N LYS A 799 9.81 -25.11 -29.83
CA LYS A 799 9.05 -26.36 -29.69
C LYS A 799 7.88 -26.25 -28.71
N ASN A 800 8.07 -25.59 -27.56
CA ASN A 800 7.08 -25.49 -26.49
C ASN A 800 6.67 -24.05 -26.16
N THR A 801 6.70 -23.16 -27.15
CA THR A 801 6.19 -21.79 -27.04
C THR A 801 4.88 -21.64 -27.80
N VAL A 802 3.88 -21.07 -27.13
CA VAL A 802 2.60 -20.66 -27.72
C VAL A 802 2.45 -19.15 -27.58
N PHE A 803 2.00 -18.51 -28.65
CA PHE A 803 1.78 -17.07 -28.68
C PHE A 803 0.36 -16.72 -29.14
N THR A 804 -0.36 -15.96 -28.33
CA THR A 804 -1.69 -15.46 -28.69
C THR A 804 -1.62 -13.97 -29.03
N ILE A 805 -2.14 -13.61 -30.20
CA ILE A 805 -2.27 -12.24 -30.67
C ILE A 805 -3.61 -11.69 -30.18
N HIS A 806 -3.59 -10.57 -29.45
CA HIS A 806 -4.80 -9.86 -29.00
C HIS A 806 -5.04 -8.52 -29.71
N THR A 807 -4.06 -8.04 -30.48
CA THR A 807 -4.12 -6.78 -31.21
C THR A 807 -4.56 -6.99 -32.67
N PRO A 808 -5.69 -6.40 -33.11
CA PRO A 808 -6.27 -6.64 -34.43
C PRO A 808 -5.61 -5.86 -35.58
N VAL A 809 -4.76 -4.87 -35.27
CA VAL A 809 -4.10 -4.03 -36.28
C VAL A 809 -2.60 -3.87 -36.04
N PRO A 810 -1.77 -3.83 -37.10
CA PRO A 810 -0.31 -3.67 -36.99
C PRO A 810 0.13 -2.49 -36.12
N ALA A 811 -0.55 -1.34 -36.25
CA ALA A 811 -0.22 -0.11 -35.55
C ALA A 811 -0.44 -0.17 -34.03
N GLY A 812 -1.22 -1.14 -33.55
CA GLY A 812 -1.42 -1.37 -32.12
C GLY A 812 -0.37 -2.27 -31.48
N ASN A 813 0.46 -2.96 -32.28
CA ASN A 813 1.50 -3.85 -31.76
C ASN A 813 2.65 -3.04 -31.19
N GLU A 814 3.21 -3.53 -30.09
CA GLU A 814 4.27 -2.86 -29.37
C GLU A 814 5.60 -2.92 -30.16
N LYS A 815 6.16 -1.74 -30.47
CA LYS A 815 7.39 -1.59 -31.25
C LYS A 815 8.35 -0.61 -30.58
N PHE A 816 9.62 -0.95 -30.45
CA PHE A 816 10.64 -0.06 -29.89
C PHE A 816 11.67 0.34 -30.94
N HIS A 817 12.25 1.53 -30.79
CA HIS A 817 13.35 1.93 -31.66
C HIS A 817 14.59 1.09 -31.38
N ALA A 818 15.29 0.66 -32.42
CA ALA A 818 16.48 -0.18 -32.31
C ALA A 818 17.57 0.43 -31.40
N PRO A 819 17.86 1.75 -31.43
CA PRO A 819 18.80 2.36 -30.47
C PRO A 819 18.35 2.26 -29.01
N GLN A 820 17.05 2.36 -28.73
CA GLN A 820 16.51 2.21 -27.37
C GLN A 820 16.67 0.78 -26.87
N MET A 821 16.42 -0.20 -27.74
CA MET A 821 16.64 -1.62 -27.47
C MET A 821 18.12 -1.92 -27.19
N HIS A 822 19.01 -1.43 -28.05
CA HIS A 822 20.46 -1.58 -27.89
C HIS A 822 20.91 -1.01 -26.54
N HIS A 823 20.51 0.22 -26.21
CA HIS A 823 20.88 0.85 -24.96
C HIS A 823 20.37 0.05 -23.74
N ALA A 824 19.11 -0.38 -23.74
CA ALA A 824 18.51 -1.12 -22.62
C ALA A 824 19.12 -2.51 -22.41
N LEU A 825 19.48 -3.22 -23.49
CA LEU A 825 19.92 -4.62 -23.45
C LEU A 825 21.42 -4.81 -23.73
N SER A 826 22.21 -3.76 -23.94
CA SER A 826 23.64 -3.83 -24.27
C SER A 826 24.43 -4.71 -23.29
N SER A 827 24.34 -4.42 -21.99
CA SER A 827 24.98 -5.23 -20.94
C SER A 827 24.44 -6.65 -20.89
N TYR A 828 23.16 -6.84 -21.17
CA TYR A 828 22.55 -8.15 -21.21
C TYR A 828 23.11 -8.98 -22.38
N PHE A 829 23.16 -8.43 -23.59
CA PHE A 829 23.74 -9.09 -24.76
C PHE A 829 25.22 -9.44 -24.54
N GLN A 830 25.99 -8.51 -23.95
CA GLN A 830 27.40 -8.72 -23.67
C GLN A 830 27.63 -9.82 -22.62
N GLN A 831 26.97 -9.73 -21.46
CA GLN A 831 27.16 -10.68 -20.36
C GLN A 831 26.67 -12.09 -20.72
N CYS A 832 25.63 -12.16 -21.55
CA CYS A 832 25.03 -13.43 -21.99
C CYS A 832 25.63 -13.96 -23.30
N ALA A 833 26.59 -13.27 -23.90
CA ALA A 833 27.21 -13.60 -25.19
C ALA A 833 26.18 -13.85 -26.31
N LEU A 834 25.12 -13.03 -26.35
CA LEU A 834 24.04 -13.14 -27.34
C LEU A 834 24.39 -12.36 -28.62
N PRO A 835 24.10 -12.92 -29.81
CA PRO A 835 24.37 -12.26 -31.08
C PRO A 835 23.34 -11.15 -31.34
N GLU A 836 23.60 -9.94 -30.85
CA GLU A 836 22.68 -8.81 -30.93
C GLU A 836 22.17 -8.56 -32.36
N GLU A 837 23.05 -8.48 -33.36
CA GLU A 837 22.64 -8.21 -34.75
C GLU A 837 21.65 -9.26 -35.29
N GLU A 838 21.84 -10.53 -34.92
CA GLU A 838 20.94 -11.61 -35.32
C GLU A 838 19.59 -11.51 -34.60
N ILE A 839 19.60 -11.16 -33.32
CA ILE A 839 18.38 -10.96 -32.52
C ILE A 839 17.58 -9.76 -33.04
N MET A 840 18.24 -8.65 -33.34
CA MET A 840 17.58 -7.46 -33.89
C MET A 840 16.91 -7.75 -35.24
N LYS A 841 17.52 -8.58 -36.10
CA LYS A 841 16.89 -9.05 -37.35
C LYS A 841 15.62 -9.87 -37.11
N LEU A 842 15.55 -10.63 -36.02
CA LEU A 842 14.38 -11.42 -35.66
C LEU A 842 13.22 -10.56 -35.13
N GLY A 843 13.47 -9.31 -34.76
CA GLY A 843 12.45 -8.32 -34.38
C GLY A 843 11.89 -7.49 -35.53
N ILE A 844 12.37 -7.66 -36.77
CA ILE A 844 11.88 -6.85 -37.91
C ILE A 844 10.41 -7.21 -38.19
N GLY A 845 9.52 -6.21 -38.10
CA GLY A 845 8.08 -6.38 -38.34
C GLY A 845 7.70 -6.49 -39.83
N VAL A 846 6.40 -6.53 -40.09
CA VAL A 846 5.81 -6.63 -41.45
C VAL A 846 6.15 -5.46 -42.36
N GLU A 847 6.50 -4.31 -41.77
CA GLU A 847 6.94 -3.11 -42.49
C GLU A 847 8.36 -3.24 -43.05
N GLY A 848 9.14 -4.24 -42.62
CA GLY A 848 10.52 -4.43 -43.05
C GLY A 848 11.49 -3.36 -42.55
N ASN A 849 11.08 -2.47 -41.63
CA ASN A 849 11.91 -1.40 -41.11
C ASN A 849 12.90 -1.91 -40.04
N PRO A 850 14.23 -1.90 -40.29
CA PRO A 850 15.23 -2.36 -39.33
C PRO A 850 15.47 -1.39 -38.16
N GLU A 851 14.93 -0.17 -38.22
CA GLU A 851 15.03 0.82 -37.13
C GLU A 851 14.02 0.55 -35.99
N LEU A 852 13.10 -0.40 -36.19
CA LEU A 852 12.08 -0.80 -35.23
C LEU A 852 12.22 -2.28 -34.87
N PHE A 853 12.04 -2.58 -33.59
CA PHE A 853 11.93 -3.93 -33.05
C PHE A 853 10.47 -4.19 -32.65
N ASP A 854 9.81 -5.07 -33.39
CA ASP A 854 8.42 -5.47 -33.21
C ASP A 854 8.35 -6.74 -32.35
N LEU A 855 7.77 -6.61 -31.15
CA LEU A 855 7.68 -7.72 -30.21
C LEU A 855 6.78 -8.85 -30.68
N THR A 856 5.72 -8.52 -31.44
CA THR A 856 4.81 -9.52 -32.00
C THR A 856 5.53 -10.32 -33.08
N ALA A 857 6.30 -9.66 -33.95
CA ALA A 857 7.12 -10.33 -34.95
C ALA A 857 8.18 -11.26 -34.30
N PHE A 858 8.83 -10.77 -33.25
CA PHE A 858 9.81 -11.56 -32.49
C PHE A 858 9.16 -12.78 -31.82
N ALA A 859 7.96 -12.63 -31.25
CA ALA A 859 7.22 -13.73 -30.62
C ALA A 859 6.78 -14.80 -31.63
N ILE A 860 6.21 -14.39 -32.76
CA ILE A 860 5.77 -15.28 -33.84
C ILE A 860 6.92 -16.17 -34.32
N ARG A 861 8.11 -15.59 -34.56
CA ARG A 861 9.29 -16.33 -35.06
C ARG A 861 9.87 -17.35 -34.08
N HIS A 862 9.45 -17.32 -32.82
CA HIS A 862 9.92 -18.23 -31.77
C HIS A 862 8.78 -19.05 -31.15
N SER A 863 7.64 -19.15 -31.83
CA SER A 863 6.47 -19.89 -31.35
C SER A 863 6.18 -21.09 -32.25
N ALA A 864 5.91 -22.25 -31.63
CA ALA A 864 5.48 -23.44 -32.37
C ALA A 864 4.01 -23.32 -32.80
N ALA A 865 3.21 -22.56 -32.05
CA ALA A 865 1.85 -22.22 -32.40
C ALA A 865 1.57 -20.74 -32.15
N VAL A 866 0.84 -20.15 -33.09
CA VAL A 866 0.35 -18.78 -33.01
C VAL A 866 -1.16 -18.82 -33.24
N ASN A 867 -1.95 -18.11 -32.42
CA ASN A 867 -3.40 -18.02 -32.60
C ASN A 867 -3.92 -16.59 -32.45
N GLY A 868 -5.02 -16.29 -33.15
CA GLY A 868 -5.89 -15.16 -32.88
C GLY A 868 -6.94 -15.50 -31.83
N VAL A 869 -7.77 -14.51 -31.48
CA VAL A 869 -8.72 -14.56 -30.35
C VAL A 869 -10.21 -14.55 -30.73
N SER A 870 -10.47 -14.71 -32.01
CA SER A 870 -11.75 -15.03 -32.65
C SER A 870 -11.45 -15.60 -34.05
N LEU A 871 -12.41 -16.25 -34.71
CA LEU A 871 -12.22 -16.76 -36.07
C LEU A 871 -11.95 -15.62 -37.06
N LEU A 872 -12.67 -14.49 -36.95
CA LEU A 872 -12.42 -13.32 -37.78
C LEU A 872 -11.04 -12.72 -37.51
N HIS A 873 -10.63 -12.62 -36.24
CA HIS A 873 -9.31 -12.12 -35.89
C HIS A 873 -8.18 -13.05 -36.37
N GLY A 874 -8.38 -14.36 -36.38
CA GLY A 874 -7.42 -15.30 -36.97
C GLY A 874 -7.18 -15.02 -38.46
N LYS A 875 -8.24 -14.69 -39.21
CA LYS A 875 -8.14 -14.30 -40.63
C LYS A 875 -7.37 -12.99 -40.79
N THR A 876 -7.73 -11.94 -40.06
CA THR A 876 -7.04 -10.64 -40.17
C THR A 876 -5.59 -10.70 -39.69
N ALA A 877 -5.30 -11.52 -38.67
CA ALA A 877 -3.95 -11.78 -38.22
C ALA A 877 -3.14 -12.55 -39.28
N THR A 878 -3.74 -13.55 -39.93
CA THR A 878 -3.10 -14.28 -41.05
C THR A 878 -2.71 -13.32 -42.16
N GLU A 879 -3.64 -12.47 -42.60
CA GLU A 879 -3.39 -11.45 -43.62
C GLU A 879 -2.28 -10.48 -43.21
N THR A 880 -2.31 -10.02 -41.95
CA THR A 880 -1.33 -9.08 -41.42
C THR A 880 0.07 -9.68 -41.35
N TRP A 881 0.19 -10.92 -40.87
CA TRP A 881 1.47 -11.54 -40.52
C TRP A 881 1.96 -12.55 -41.56
N GLN A 882 1.35 -12.60 -42.75
CA GLN A 882 1.68 -13.56 -43.81
C GLN A 882 3.18 -13.55 -44.16
N GLU A 883 3.78 -12.36 -44.30
CA GLU A 883 5.21 -12.21 -44.64
C GLU A 883 6.17 -12.59 -43.49
N VAL A 884 5.66 -12.71 -42.26
CA VAL A 884 6.46 -13.05 -41.07
C VAL A 884 6.30 -14.51 -40.65
N TYR A 885 5.07 -15.03 -40.63
CA TYR A 885 4.76 -16.38 -40.16
C TYR A 885 4.68 -17.40 -41.32
N GLY A 886 4.23 -16.97 -42.49
CA GLY A 886 4.10 -17.82 -43.69
C GLY A 886 3.07 -18.94 -43.60
N GLN A 887 2.27 -18.99 -42.52
CA GLN A 887 1.28 -20.03 -42.24
C GLN A 887 -0.05 -19.39 -41.80
N GLU A 888 -1.14 -20.16 -41.90
CA GLU A 888 -2.44 -19.75 -41.38
C GLU A 888 -2.40 -19.61 -39.85
N ILE A 889 -2.97 -18.52 -39.33
CA ILE A 889 -3.13 -18.27 -37.90
C ILE A 889 -4.58 -18.64 -37.51
N PRO A 890 -4.81 -19.75 -36.80
CA PRO A 890 -6.15 -20.14 -36.37
C PRO A 890 -6.70 -19.17 -35.32
N GLY A 891 -8.03 -19.02 -35.29
CA GLY A 891 -8.72 -18.32 -34.21
C GLY A 891 -9.11 -19.27 -33.08
N ILE A 892 -8.58 -19.05 -31.87
CA ILE A 892 -9.12 -19.66 -30.64
C ILE A 892 -9.93 -18.57 -29.95
N THR A 893 -11.24 -18.62 -30.10
CA THR A 893 -12.10 -17.56 -29.57
C THR A 893 -12.01 -17.50 -28.05
N ASN A 894 -11.81 -16.29 -27.52
CA ASN A 894 -11.78 -16.08 -26.09
C ASN A 894 -13.02 -16.64 -25.40
N GLY A 895 -12.85 -17.09 -24.16
CA GLY A 895 -13.93 -17.56 -23.31
C GLY A 895 -13.99 -16.80 -21.99
N VAL A 896 -15.18 -16.73 -21.40
CA VAL A 896 -15.44 -16.01 -20.14
C VAL A 896 -15.73 -16.98 -18.99
N HIS A 897 -15.25 -16.66 -17.80
CA HIS A 897 -15.34 -17.56 -16.66
C HIS A 897 -16.77 -17.54 -16.05
N GLU A 898 -17.48 -18.66 -16.15
CA GLU A 898 -18.89 -18.77 -15.78
C GLU A 898 -19.15 -18.33 -14.33
N GLY A 899 -18.37 -18.85 -13.36
CA GLY A 899 -18.55 -18.52 -11.95
C GLY A 899 -18.28 -17.05 -11.59
N THR A 900 -17.48 -16.35 -12.40
CA THR A 900 -17.20 -14.91 -12.18
C THR A 900 -18.36 -14.06 -12.68
N TRP A 901 -18.86 -14.35 -13.87
CA TRP A 901 -19.68 -13.41 -14.65
C TRP A 901 -21.18 -13.71 -14.58
N THR A 902 -21.58 -14.96 -14.36
CA THR A 902 -22.99 -15.32 -14.19
C THR A 902 -23.48 -14.87 -12.80
N GLY A 903 -24.57 -14.12 -12.78
CA GLY A 903 -25.19 -13.68 -11.52
C GLY A 903 -25.95 -14.82 -10.82
N SER A 904 -26.18 -14.68 -9.52
CA SER A 904 -26.70 -15.75 -8.66
C SER A 904 -28.05 -16.32 -9.11
N ALA A 905 -28.97 -15.48 -9.60
CA ALA A 905 -30.27 -15.94 -10.06
C ALA A 905 -30.16 -16.92 -11.25
N PHE A 906 -29.32 -16.62 -12.24
CA PHE A 906 -29.07 -17.51 -13.38
C PHE A 906 -28.25 -18.75 -12.98
N MET A 907 -27.30 -18.64 -12.05
CA MET A 907 -26.62 -19.81 -11.50
C MET A 907 -27.62 -20.79 -10.84
N ASN A 908 -28.62 -20.27 -10.11
CA ASN A 908 -29.67 -21.11 -9.52
C ASN A 908 -30.53 -21.81 -10.59
N LEU A 909 -30.74 -21.21 -11.78
CA LEU A 909 -31.42 -21.87 -12.88
C LEU A 909 -30.63 -23.08 -13.40
N LEU A 910 -29.30 -23.00 -13.40
CA LEU A 910 -28.42 -24.10 -13.84
C LEU A 910 -28.43 -25.29 -12.89
N GLU A 911 -28.70 -25.05 -11.60
CA GLU A 911 -28.84 -26.11 -10.60
C GLU A 911 -30.18 -26.85 -10.70
N GLN A 912 -31.20 -26.22 -11.31
CA GLN A 912 -32.51 -26.84 -11.50
C GLN A 912 -32.46 -27.93 -12.58
N LYS A 913 -33.03 -29.10 -12.28
CA LYS A 913 -33.15 -30.20 -13.24
C LYS A 913 -34.38 -30.00 -14.12
N GLY A 914 -34.19 -29.78 -15.42
CA GLY A 914 -35.25 -29.72 -16.42
C GLY A 914 -35.23 -28.44 -17.25
N PRO A 915 -36.17 -28.28 -18.19
CA PRO A 915 -36.26 -27.08 -19.02
C PRO A 915 -36.66 -25.86 -18.18
N ILE A 916 -36.03 -24.72 -18.46
CA ILE A 916 -36.34 -23.43 -17.82
C ILE A 916 -37.64 -22.89 -18.43
N SER A 917 -38.63 -22.62 -17.59
CA SER A 917 -39.89 -22.01 -18.06
C SER A 917 -39.71 -20.51 -18.35
N PRO A 918 -40.47 -19.92 -19.30
CA PRO A 918 -40.41 -18.48 -19.58
C PRO A 918 -40.64 -17.61 -18.34
N GLN A 919 -41.55 -18.02 -17.44
CA GLN A 919 -41.83 -17.30 -16.19
C GLN A 919 -40.61 -17.28 -15.27
N THR A 920 -39.95 -18.43 -15.09
CA THR A 920 -38.78 -18.57 -14.21
C THR A 920 -37.58 -17.81 -14.76
N LEU A 921 -37.37 -17.86 -16.09
CA LEU A 921 -36.33 -17.10 -16.77
C LEU A 921 -36.55 -15.59 -16.60
N TRP A 922 -37.77 -15.11 -16.82
CA TRP A 922 -38.12 -13.71 -16.64
C TRP A 922 -37.92 -13.24 -15.21
N GLN A 923 -38.32 -14.06 -14.22
CA GLN A 923 -38.13 -13.74 -12.81
C GLN A 923 -36.64 -13.59 -12.47
N ALA A 924 -35.80 -14.54 -12.90
CA ALA A 924 -34.36 -14.47 -12.64
C ALA A 924 -33.70 -13.23 -13.25
N HIS A 925 -34.13 -12.84 -14.47
CA HIS A 925 -33.69 -11.60 -15.11
C HIS A 925 -34.13 -10.36 -14.34
N GLN A 926 -35.40 -10.29 -13.92
CA GLN A 926 -35.93 -9.16 -13.15
C GLN A 926 -35.22 -8.99 -11.80
N GLU A 927 -34.85 -10.09 -11.14
CA GLU A 927 -34.04 -10.08 -9.91
C GLU A 927 -32.65 -9.46 -10.16
N GLN A 928 -31.93 -9.90 -11.20
CA GLN A 928 -30.63 -9.33 -11.55
C GLN A 928 -30.72 -7.86 -11.98
N LYS A 929 -31.75 -7.51 -12.76
CA LYS A 929 -32.02 -6.12 -13.15
C LYS A 929 -32.22 -5.22 -11.93
N ALA A 930 -33.01 -5.66 -10.96
CA ALA A 930 -33.25 -4.88 -9.73
C ALA A 930 -31.95 -4.64 -8.93
N GLU A 931 -31.07 -5.64 -8.84
CA GLU A 931 -29.74 -5.50 -8.20
C GLU A 931 -28.83 -4.52 -8.96
N THR A 932 -28.82 -4.59 -10.29
CA THR A 932 -28.02 -3.70 -11.14
C THR A 932 -28.50 -2.26 -11.06
N LEU A 933 -29.81 -2.03 -11.08
CA LEU A 933 -30.38 -0.69 -10.91
C LEU A 933 -30.07 -0.11 -9.53
N GLN A 934 -30.05 -0.94 -8.48
CA GLN A 934 -29.65 -0.49 -7.14
C GLN A 934 -28.18 -0.07 -7.08
N GLU A 935 -27.27 -0.79 -7.75
CA GLU A 935 -25.86 -0.39 -7.85
C GLU A 935 -25.70 0.92 -8.64
N ILE A 936 -26.41 1.06 -9.76
CA ILE A 936 -26.41 2.29 -10.59
C ILE A 936 -26.88 3.48 -9.76
N GLU A 937 -28.00 3.34 -9.04
CA GLU A 937 -28.56 4.37 -8.20
C GLU A 937 -27.59 4.79 -7.09
N ALA A 938 -26.98 3.82 -6.40
CA ALA A 938 -26.01 4.10 -5.34
C ALA A 938 -24.80 4.90 -5.87
N ARG A 939 -24.25 4.51 -7.02
CA ARG A 939 -23.09 5.19 -7.61
C ARG A 939 -23.42 6.59 -8.13
N LEU A 940 -24.58 6.75 -8.78
CA LEU A 940 -25.03 8.08 -9.23
C LEU A 940 -25.29 9.01 -8.04
N TYR A 941 -25.88 8.49 -6.97
CA TYR A 941 -26.08 9.25 -5.74
C TYR A 941 -24.75 9.72 -5.14
N GLU A 942 -23.78 8.82 -5.00
CA GLU A 942 -22.43 9.17 -4.51
C GLU A 942 -21.73 10.21 -5.38
N HIS A 943 -21.80 10.06 -6.71
CA HIS A 943 -21.25 11.02 -7.67
C HIS A 943 -21.90 12.41 -7.52
N TYR A 944 -23.23 12.49 -7.54
CA TYR A 944 -23.94 13.77 -7.45
C TYR A 944 -23.79 14.44 -6.08
N CYS A 945 -23.71 13.68 -4.98
CA CYS A 945 -23.40 14.21 -3.67
C CYS A 945 -21.98 14.81 -3.61
N ARG A 946 -20.99 14.12 -4.18
CA ARG A 946 -19.61 14.62 -4.23
C ARG A 946 -19.50 15.92 -5.02
N GLU A 947 -20.15 15.98 -6.19
CA GLU A 947 -20.14 17.15 -7.07
C GLU A 947 -21.10 18.27 -6.62
N ARG A 948 -21.75 18.12 -5.45
CA ARG A 948 -22.70 19.09 -4.87
C ARG A 948 -23.81 19.50 -5.85
N ALA A 949 -24.31 18.53 -6.61
CA ALA A 949 -25.37 18.76 -7.57
C ALA A 949 -26.69 19.21 -6.87
N PRO A 950 -27.55 20.00 -7.53
CA PRO A 950 -28.84 20.43 -6.98
C PRO A 950 -29.72 19.25 -6.54
N MET A 951 -30.52 19.44 -5.48
CA MET A 951 -31.38 18.38 -4.89
C MET A 951 -32.36 17.76 -5.90
N GLU A 952 -32.83 18.54 -6.88
CA GLU A 952 -33.67 18.04 -7.98
C GLU A 952 -32.97 16.94 -8.79
N ARG A 953 -31.64 17.00 -8.93
CA ARG A 953 -30.82 15.96 -9.59
C ARG A 953 -30.64 14.71 -8.74
N LEU A 954 -30.62 14.84 -7.41
CA LEU A 954 -30.61 13.69 -6.49
C LEU A 954 -31.93 12.91 -6.54
N THR A 955 -33.02 13.55 -6.98
CA THR A 955 -34.34 12.91 -7.15
C THR A 955 -34.63 12.37 -8.57
N THR A 956 -33.74 12.62 -9.53
CA THR A 956 -33.91 12.23 -10.95
C THR A 956 -33.73 10.73 -11.18
N VAL A 957 -32.95 10.02 -10.35
CA VAL A 957 -32.84 8.56 -10.44
C VAL A 957 -34.08 7.90 -9.83
N ARG A 958 -35.22 7.99 -10.53
CA ARG A 958 -36.42 7.25 -10.12
C ARG A 958 -36.22 5.79 -10.50
N LYS A 959 -35.72 4.98 -9.58
CA LYS A 959 -35.62 3.51 -9.70
C LYS A 959 -36.87 2.87 -10.33
N ALA A 960 -38.05 3.41 -10.03
CA ALA A 960 -39.32 2.99 -10.63
C ALA A 960 -39.40 3.18 -12.15
N HIS A 961 -38.85 4.27 -12.71
CA HIS A 961 -38.86 4.52 -14.16
C HIS A 961 -37.93 3.54 -14.91
N LEU A 962 -36.73 3.28 -14.37
CA LEU A 962 -35.76 2.38 -14.99
C LEU A 962 -36.15 0.89 -14.88
N GLN A 963 -36.91 0.51 -13.85
CA GLN A 963 -37.37 -0.87 -13.70
C GLN A 963 -38.28 -1.28 -14.86
N ASP A 964 -39.18 -0.38 -15.27
CA ASP A 964 -40.16 -0.62 -16.35
C ASP A 964 -39.61 -0.33 -17.76
N ALA A 965 -38.46 0.35 -17.86
CA ALA A 965 -37.81 0.68 -19.12
C ALA A 965 -37.02 -0.48 -19.73
N LEU A 966 -36.82 -0.48 -21.06
CA LEU A 966 -35.77 -1.25 -21.71
C LEU A 966 -34.42 -0.57 -21.43
N VAL A 967 -33.55 -1.22 -20.66
CA VAL A 967 -32.23 -0.71 -20.31
C VAL A 967 -31.17 -1.25 -21.26
N ILE A 968 -30.57 -0.39 -22.07
CA ILE A 968 -29.50 -0.72 -23.01
C ILE A 968 -28.14 -0.38 -22.39
N GLY A 969 -27.30 -1.39 -22.19
CA GLY A 969 -25.98 -1.24 -21.60
C GLY A 969 -24.86 -1.09 -22.64
N PHE A 970 -23.92 -0.18 -22.37
CA PHE A 970 -22.66 -0.04 -23.10
C PHE A 970 -21.53 0.22 -22.12
N ALA A 971 -20.58 -0.72 -21.97
CA ALA A 971 -19.39 -0.47 -21.16
C ALA A 971 -18.09 -1.04 -21.72
N ARG A 972 -17.05 -0.20 -21.79
CA ARG A 972 -15.74 -0.55 -22.37
C ARG A 972 -14.69 0.53 -22.11
N ARG A 973 -13.43 0.22 -22.42
CA ARG A 973 -12.41 1.26 -22.63
C ARG A 973 -12.84 2.13 -23.81
N PHE A 974 -12.82 3.45 -23.61
CA PHE A 974 -13.16 4.40 -24.66
C PHE A 974 -11.99 4.56 -25.62
N ALA A 975 -12.26 4.29 -26.89
CA ALA A 975 -11.36 4.48 -28.02
C ALA A 975 -12.23 4.77 -29.26
N THR A 976 -11.70 5.51 -30.22
CA THR A 976 -12.47 6.02 -31.38
C THR A 976 -13.13 4.91 -32.21
N TYR A 977 -12.40 3.82 -32.46
CA TYR A 977 -12.93 2.69 -33.24
C TYR A 977 -14.07 1.91 -32.56
N LYS A 978 -14.31 2.12 -31.26
CA LYS A 978 -15.44 1.49 -30.54
C LYS A 978 -16.78 2.21 -30.79
N ARG A 979 -16.75 3.40 -31.40
CA ARG A 979 -17.89 4.22 -31.83
C ARG A 979 -19.03 4.34 -30.81
N ALA A 980 -18.69 4.71 -29.57
CA ALA A 980 -19.65 4.88 -28.47
C ALA A 980 -20.74 5.93 -28.77
N THR A 981 -20.43 6.90 -29.63
CA THR A 981 -21.35 7.98 -30.01
C THR A 981 -22.21 7.68 -31.24
N LEU A 982 -22.08 6.49 -31.84
CA LEU A 982 -22.80 6.14 -33.08
C LEU A 982 -24.32 6.30 -32.94
N ILE A 983 -24.89 5.98 -31.78
CA ILE A 983 -26.33 6.10 -31.51
C ILE A 983 -26.84 7.55 -31.48
N PHE A 984 -25.97 8.54 -31.27
CA PHE A 984 -26.35 9.95 -31.09
C PHE A 984 -26.35 10.79 -32.37
N LYS A 985 -26.10 10.20 -33.54
CA LYS A 985 -26.04 10.97 -34.80
C LYS A 985 -27.37 11.66 -35.17
N ASP A 986 -28.51 11.03 -34.89
CA ASP A 986 -29.86 11.61 -35.04
C ASP A 986 -30.57 11.72 -33.67
N LEU A 987 -30.37 12.86 -33.02
CA LEU A 987 -30.97 13.13 -31.72
C LEU A 987 -32.50 13.26 -31.76
N GLN A 988 -33.10 13.69 -32.89
CA GLN A 988 -34.56 13.85 -32.97
C GLN A 988 -35.26 12.50 -33.02
N ARG A 989 -34.68 11.57 -33.79
CA ARG A 989 -35.17 10.19 -33.88
C ARG A 989 -34.96 9.46 -32.56
N LEU A 990 -33.78 9.63 -31.94
CA LEU A 990 -33.48 9.08 -30.62
C LEU A 990 -34.42 9.63 -29.53
N GLU A 991 -34.79 10.91 -29.55
CA GLU A 991 -35.72 11.50 -28.58
C GLU A 991 -37.08 10.79 -28.60
N LYS A 992 -37.64 10.54 -29.79
CA LYS A 992 -38.91 9.84 -29.96
C LYS A 992 -38.85 8.42 -29.40
N LEU A 993 -37.69 7.77 -29.51
CA LEU A 993 -37.47 6.42 -29.02
C LEU A 993 -37.36 6.40 -27.49
N LEU A 994 -36.50 7.23 -26.91
CA LEU A 994 -36.23 7.23 -25.47
C LEU A 994 -37.44 7.71 -24.65
N LYS A 995 -38.14 8.76 -25.12
CA LYS A 995 -39.23 9.42 -24.38
C LYS A 995 -40.62 8.88 -24.69
N ASN A 996 -40.73 7.69 -25.29
CA ASN A 996 -42.02 7.07 -25.49
C ASN A 996 -42.61 6.60 -24.14
N PRO A 997 -43.74 7.17 -23.66
CA PRO A 997 -44.28 6.83 -22.34
C PRO A 997 -44.82 5.40 -22.26
N ASP A 998 -45.23 4.81 -23.38
CA ASP A 998 -45.77 3.45 -23.44
C ASP A 998 -44.65 2.40 -23.58
N ARG A 999 -43.46 2.83 -24.02
CA ARG A 999 -42.30 1.98 -24.28
C ARG A 999 -41.02 2.68 -23.84
N PRO A 1000 -40.81 2.93 -22.53
CA PRO A 1000 -39.68 3.70 -22.04
C PRO A 1000 -38.35 3.00 -22.33
N VAL A 1001 -37.34 3.76 -22.78
CA VAL A 1001 -35.98 3.23 -23.05
C VAL A 1001 -34.95 4.07 -22.32
N ALA A 1002 -33.93 3.42 -21.78
CA ALA A 1002 -32.80 4.07 -21.12
C ALA A 1002 -31.46 3.52 -21.63
N LEU A 1003 -30.46 4.38 -21.78
CA LEU A 1003 -29.09 4.07 -22.17
C LEU A 1003 -28.17 4.22 -20.96
N VAL A 1004 -27.40 3.18 -20.64
CA VAL A 1004 -26.44 3.18 -19.53
C VAL A 1004 -25.03 3.00 -20.09
N PHE A 1005 -24.21 4.04 -19.94
CA PHE A 1005 -22.81 4.06 -20.33
C PHE A 1005 -21.88 3.92 -19.13
N ALA A 1006 -20.79 3.18 -19.28
CA ALA A 1006 -19.68 3.21 -18.33
C ALA A 1006 -18.34 2.95 -19.04
N GLY A 1007 -17.28 3.62 -18.65
CA GLY A 1007 -15.96 3.36 -19.22
C GLY A 1007 -14.91 4.39 -18.91
N LYS A 1008 -13.66 4.04 -19.19
CA LYS A 1008 -12.48 4.86 -18.95
C LYS A 1008 -11.74 5.08 -20.26
N ALA A 1009 -11.21 6.29 -20.46
CA ALA A 1009 -10.24 6.59 -21.50
C ALA A 1009 -8.85 6.67 -20.90
N HIS A 1010 -7.83 6.24 -21.65
CA HIS A 1010 -6.45 6.38 -21.17
C HIS A 1010 -6.11 7.86 -20.94
N PRO A 1011 -5.32 8.24 -19.91
CA PRO A 1011 -5.00 9.65 -19.64
C PRO A 1011 -4.33 10.37 -20.81
N ALA A 1012 -3.62 9.62 -21.67
CA ALA A 1012 -3.04 10.13 -22.92
C ALA A 1012 -3.97 10.04 -24.16
N ASP A 1013 -5.13 9.38 -24.06
CA ASP A 1013 -6.10 9.25 -25.16
C ASP A 1013 -7.13 10.38 -25.12
N ILE A 1014 -6.70 11.56 -25.59
CA ILE A 1014 -7.55 12.76 -25.64
C ILE A 1014 -8.83 12.53 -26.45
N PRO A 1015 -8.82 11.89 -27.65
CA PRO A 1015 -10.05 11.56 -28.36
C PRO A 1015 -11.01 10.67 -27.55
N GLY A 1016 -10.50 9.67 -26.84
CA GLY A 1016 -11.30 8.83 -25.95
C GLY A 1016 -11.96 9.62 -24.81
N GLN A 1017 -11.24 10.59 -24.23
CA GLN A 1017 -11.78 11.46 -23.19
C GLN A 1017 -12.87 12.40 -23.72
N GLU A 1018 -12.75 12.88 -24.96
CA GLU A 1018 -13.77 13.73 -25.57
C GLU A 1018 -15.09 12.97 -25.82
N LEU A 1019 -15.01 11.69 -26.18
CA LEU A 1019 -16.18 10.82 -26.27
C LEU A 1019 -16.90 10.69 -24.92
N ILE A 1020 -16.15 10.51 -23.82
CA ILE A 1020 -16.72 10.48 -22.46
C ILE A 1020 -17.40 11.81 -22.14
N ARG A 1021 -16.72 12.94 -22.41
CA ARG A 1021 -17.26 14.29 -22.19
C ARG A 1021 -18.57 14.52 -22.94
N THR A 1022 -18.63 14.11 -24.21
CA THR A 1022 -19.83 14.24 -25.05
C THR A 1022 -21.02 13.47 -24.47
N ILE A 1023 -20.83 12.20 -24.12
CA ILE A 1023 -21.91 11.36 -23.59
C ILE A 1023 -22.32 11.81 -22.18
N SER A 1024 -21.35 12.17 -21.34
CA SER A 1024 -21.63 12.69 -20.00
C SER A 1024 -22.37 14.02 -20.05
N SER A 1025 -22.06 14.90 -21.01
CA SER A 1025 -22.80 16.15 -21.20
C SER A 1025 -24.28 15.89 -21.54
N LEU A 1026 -24.56 14.92 -22.41
CA LEU A 1026 -25.94 14.48 -22.69
C LEU A 1026 -26.62 13.90 -21.44
N ALA A 1027 -25.92 13.07 -20.67
CA ALA A 1027 -26.46 12.50 -19.43
C ALA A 1027 -26.81 13.55 -18.36
N HIS A 1028 -26.12 14.71 -18.38
CA HIS A 1028 -26.35 15.81 -17.45
C HIS A 1028 -27.38 16.85 -17.94
N ASP A 1029 -27.78 16.77 -19.22
CA ASP A 1029 -28.80 17.65 -19.77
C ASP A 1029 -30.18 17.28 -19.17
N PRO A 1030 -30.90 18.23 -18.52
CA PRO A 1030 -32.24 17.98 -17.98
C PRO A 1030 -33.25 17.46 -19.00
N HIS A 1031 -33.00 17.65 -20.29
CA HIS A 1031 -33.81 17.10 -21.36
C HIS A 1031 -33.64 15.59 -21.55
N TRP A 1032 -32.51 15.01 -21.12
CA TRP A 1032 -32.10 13.63 -21.38
C TRP A 1032 -31.79 12.79 -20.13
N ASN A 1033 -31.59 13.42 -18.97
CA ASN A 1033 -31.07 12.81 -17.74
C ASN A 1033 -31.88 11.64 -17.17
N ASP A 1034 -33.17 11.54 -17.48
CA ASP A 1034 -34.02 10.39 -17.10
C ASP A 1034 -33.78 9.15 -17.99
N HIS A 1035 -33.11 9.31 -19.13
CA HIS A 1035 -32.95 8.29 -20.17
C HIS A 1035 -31.50 7.99 -20.53
N ILE A 1036 -30.55 8.91 -20.30
CA ILE A 1036 -29.12 8.70 -20.59
C ILE A 1036 -28.34 8.80 -19.28
N LEU A 1037 -27.70 7.71 -18.89
CA LEU A 1037 -26.91 7.62 -17.66
C LEU A 1037 -25.45 7.32 -18.00
N PHE A 1038 -24.52 8.01 -17.34
CA PHE A 1038 -23.10 7.69 -17.40
C PHE A 1038 -22.60 7.38 -15.99
N ILE A 1039 -22.06 6.17 -15.79
CA ILE A 1039 -21.57 5.69 -14.50
C ILE A 1039 -20.04 5.76 -14.48
N GLU A 1040 -19.50 6.49 -13.50
CA GLU A 1040 -18.05 6.64 -13.32
C GLU A 1040 -17.40 5.42 -12.66
N ASP A 1041 -16.06 5.42 -12.66
CA ASP A 1041 -15.18 4.40 -12.11
C ASP A 1041 -15.48 2.97 -12.56
N TYR A 1042 -15.52 2.80 -13.88
CA TYR A 1042 -15.67 1.49 -14.50
C TYR A 1042 -14.57 0.50 -14.07
N ASN A 1043 -14.99 -0.53 -13.33
CA ASN A 1043 -14.14 -1.58 -12.75
C ASN A 1043 -14.83 -2.96 -12.89
N VAL A 1044 -14.18 -4.05 -12.41
CA VAL A 1044 -14.73 -5.42 -12.57
C VAL A 1044 -16.13 -5.54 -11.97
N ARG A 1045 -16.35 -4.99 -10.78
CA ARG A 1045 -17.65 -5.06 -10.08
C ARG A 1045 -18.76 -4.37 -10.86
N LEU A 1046 -18.55 -3.14 -11.33
CA LEU A 1046 -19.54 -2.45 -12.15
C LEU A 1046 -19.79 -3.22 -13.45
N GLY A 1047 -18.73 -3.73 -14.07
CA GLY A 1047 -18.84 -4.60 -15.24
C GLY A 1047 -19.75 -5.81 -14.99
N GLN A 1048 -19.53 -6.55 -13.89
CA GLN A 1048 -20.36 -7.70 -13.50
C GLN A 1048 -21.83 -7.32 -13.37
N ARG A 1049 -22.14 -6.23 -12.67
CA ARG A 1049 -23.53 -5.77 -12.50
C ARG A 1049 -24.18 -5.42 -13.83
N LEU A 1050 -23.49 -4.67 -14.69
CA LEU A 1050 -24.06 -4.26 -15.97
C LEU A 1050 -24.38 -5.46 -16.87
N VAL A 1051 -23.45 -6.41 -17.05
CA VAL A 1051 -23.68 -7.58 -17.91
C VAL A 1051 -24.70 -8.58 -17.35
N GLN A 1052 -25.03 -8.47 -16.05
CA GLN A 1052 -26.04 -9.30 -15.39
C GLN A 1052 -27.46 -8.73 -15.51
N GLY A 1053 -27.62 -7.40 -15.51
CA GLY A 1053 -28.95 -6.81 -15.25
C GLY A 1053 -29.47 -5.79 -16.27
N VAL A 1054 -28.72 -5.44 -17.31
CA VAL A 1054 -29.29 -4.66 -18.43
C VAL A 1054 -30.14 -5.57 -19.33
N ASP A 1055 -31.06 -5.01 -20.13
CA ASP A 1055 -31.95 -5.79 -20.99
C ASP A 1055 -31.38 -6.03 -22.41
N LEU A 1056 -30.45 -5.19 -22.85
CA LEU A 1056 -29.78 -5.32 -24.14
C LEU A 1056 -28.32 -4.90 -24.01
N TRP A 1057 -27.40 -5.69 -24.57
CA TRP A 1057 -25.99 -5.32 -24.63
C TRP A 1057 -25.62 -4.76 -26.01
N LEU A 1058 -25.19 -3.49 -26.05
CA LEU A 1058 -24.85 -2.80 -27.30
C LEU A 1058 -23.34 -2.79 -27.54
N ASN A 1059 -22.91 -3.19 -28.74
CA ASN A 1059 -21.52 -3.02 -29.19
C ASN A 1059 -21.48 -2.47 -30.63
N THR A 1060 -20.78 -1.36 -30.84
CA THR A 1060 -20.69 -0.70 -32.17
C THR A 1060 -19.25 -0.59 -32.69
N PRO A 1061 -18.36 -1.60 -32.52
CA PRO A 1061 -17.00 -1.48 -33.01
C PRO A 1061 -16.97 -1.32 -34.54
N GLN A 1062 -15.98 -0.61 -35.05
CA GLN A 1062 -15.70 -0.57 -36.48
C GLN A 1062 -15.12 -1.91 -36.92
N ARG A 1063 -15.77 -2.60 -37.87
CA ARG A 1063 -15.27 -3.86 -38.44
C ARG A 1063 -14.01 -3.62 -39.31
N PRO A 1064 -12.94 -4.44 -39.23
CA PRO A 1064 -12.71 -5.59 -38.35
C PRO A 1064 -11.76 -5.26 -37.17
N LEU A 1065 -11.99 -4.15 -36.47
CA LEU A 1065 -11.07 -3.62 -35.45
C LEU A 1065 -11.36 -4.15 -34.04
N GLU A 1066 -12.37 -5.00 -33.86
CA GLU A 1066 -12.60 -5.77 -32.64
C GLU A 1066 -11.92 -7.13 -32.71
N ALA A 1067 -10.87 -7.35 -31.93
CA ALA A 1067 -10.20 -8.65 -31.88
C ALA A 1067 -11.14 -9.76 -31.38
N SER A 1068 -11.91 -9.50 -30.31
CA SER A 1068 -12.82 -10.50 -29.74
C SER A 1068 -14.10 -9.86 -29.21
N GLY A 1069 -14.05 -8.90 -28.29
CA GLY A 1069 -15.25 -8.24 -27.77
C GLY A 1069 -15.99 -9.02 -26.67
N THR A 1070 -15.27 -9.53 -25.67
CA THR A 1070 -15.76 -10.47 -24.65
C THR A 1070 -16.85 -9.94 -23.73
N SER A 1071 -17.12 -8.63 -23.69
CA SER A 1071 -18.23 -8.06 -22.92
C SER A 1071 -19.59 -8.63 -23.36
N GLY A 1072 -19.79 -8.86 -24.66
CA GLY A 1072 -21.02 -9.45 -25.18
C GLY A 1072 -21.20 -10.91 -24.75
N MET A 1073 -20.11 -11.67 -24.64
CA MET A 1073 -20.13 -13.05 -24.12
C MET A 1073 -20.57 -13.07 -22.65
N LYS A 1074 -20.05 -12.15 -21.84
CA LYS A 1074 -20.40 -11.99 -20.41
C LYS A 1074 -21.87 -11.63 -20.22
N ALA A 1075 -22.43 -10.84 -21.14
CA ALA A 1075 -23.86 -10.53 -21.16
C ALA A 1075 -24.69 -11.76 -21.59
N ALA A 1076 -24.27 -12.46 -22.64
CA ALA A 1076 -24.97 -13.62 -23.18
C ALA A 1076 -25.14 -14.75 -22.14
N ILE A 1077 -24.11 -15.04 -21.32
CA ILE A 1077 -24.21 -16.06 -20.25
C ILE A 1077 -25.12 -15.64 -19.07
N ASN A 1078 -25.66 -14.42 -19.07
CA ASN A 1078 -26.75 -13.97 -18.19
C ASN A 1078 -28.07 -13.83 -18.96
N GLY A 1079 -28.18 -14.43 -20.15
CA GLY A 1079 -29.37 -14.34 -21.00
C GLY A 1079 -29.57 -13.00 -21.69
N ILE A 1080 -28.65 -12.04 -21.58
CA ILE A 1080 -28.83 -10.73 -22.19
C ILE A 1080 -28.55 -10.80 -23.70
N PRO A 1081 -29.55 -10.54 -24.56
CA PRO A 1081 -29.33 -10.51 -26.00
C PRO A 1081 -28.40 -9.35 -26.39
N ASN A 1082 -27.60 -9.57 -27.44
CA ASN A 1082 -26.71 -8.54 -27.96
C ASN A 1082 -27.34 -7.84 -29.18
N CYS A 1083 -27.07 -6.54 -29.33
CA CYS A 1083 -27.18 -5.81 -30.59
C CYS A 1083 -25.78 -5.33 -30.95
N SER A 1084 -25.20 -5.89 -32.01
CA SER A 1084 -23.80 -5.59 -32.34
C SER A 1084 -23.51 -5.64 -33.84
N ILE A 1085 -22.49 -4.89 -34.24
CA ILE A 1085 -21.81 -5.09 -35.52
C ILE A 1085 -21.24 -6.52 -35.55
N LEU A 1086 -21.33 -7.19 -36.69
CA LEU A 1086 -20.71 -8.51 -36.93
C LEU A 1086 -19.18 -8.35 -36.98
N ASP A 1087 -18.55 -8.32 -35.82
CA ASP A 1087 -17.10 -8.22 -35.65
C ASP A 1087 -16.66 -9.01 -34.40
N GLY A 1088 -15.37 -9.34 -34.30
CA GLY A 1088 -14.83 -10.17 -33.24
C GLY A 1088 -15.62 -11.49 -33.08
N TRP A 1089 -16.07 -11.76 -31.86
CA TRP A 1089 -16.85 -12.96 -31.54
C TRP A 1089 -18.28 -12.95 -32.09
N TRP A 1090 -18.84 -11.76 -32.36
CA TRP A 1090 -20.24 -11.68 -32.78
C TRP A 1090 -20.43 -12.17 -34.22
N ASP A 1091 -19.38 -12.06 -35.05
CA ASP A 1091 -19.38 -12.58 -36.43
C ASP A 1091 -19.59 -14.11 -36.48
N GLU A 1092 -19.06 -14.84 -35.50
CA GLU A 1092 -19.22 -16.30 -35.37
C GLU A 1092 -20.32 -16.73 -34.38
N GLY A 1093 -20.68 -15.85 -33.44
CA GLY A 1093 -21.64 -16.15 -32.38
C GLY A 1093 -23.09 -15.82 -32.75
N PHE A 1094 -23.33 -14.91 -33.69
CA PHE A 1094 -24.68 -14.53 -34.09
C PHE A 1094 -25.39 -15.63 -34.89
N ASN A 1095 -26.66 -15.92 -34.54
CA ASN A 1095 -27.45 -16.96 -35.20
C ASN A 1095 -28.91 -16.57 -35.49
N ASP A 1096 -29.21 -15.26 -35.59
CA ASP A 1096 -30.55 -14.66 -35.71
C ASP A 1096 -31.49 -14.85 -34.50
N GLU A 1097 -31.32 -15.92 -33.72
CA GLU A 1097 -32.17 -16.24 -32.57
C GLU A 1097 -31.63 -15.64 -31.26
N ASN A 1098 -30.33 -15.38 -31.13
CA ASN A 1098 -29.70 -14.96 -29.87
C ASN A 1098 -29.48 -13.44 -29.71
N GLY A 1099 -29.94 -12.63 -30.67
CA GLY A 1099 -29.79 -11.18 -30.62
C GLY A 1099 -30.12 -10.51 -31.95
N TRP A 1100 -29.38 -9.44 -32.24
CA TRP A 1100 -29.48 -8.63 -33.45
C TRP A 1100 -28.10 -8.24 -33.98
N ALA A 1101 -27.99 -8.22 -35.31
CA ALA A 1101 -26.77 -7.86 -36.01
C ALA A 1101 -26.98 -6.54 -36.76
N ILE A 1102 -26.16 -5.53 -36.47
CA ILE A 1102 -26.12 -4.29 -37.24
C ILE A 1102 -25.43 -4.62 -38.56
N LYS A 1103 -26.22 -4.64 -39.64
CA LYS A 1103 -25.80 -5.10 -40.97
C LYS A 1103 -24.88 -4.07 -41.58
N HIS A 1104 -23.68 -4.52 -41.95
CA HIS A 1104 -22.67 -3.67 -42.54
C HIS A 1104 -22.66 -3.83 -44.06
N ALA A 1105 -23.03 -2.80 -44.81
CA ALA A 1105 -23.07 -2.84 -46.27
C ALA A 1105 -21.68 -2.73 -46.93
N THR A 1106 -20.78 -1.90 -46.37
CA THR A 1106 -19.40 -1.69 -46.86
C THR A 1106 -18.48 -1.20 -45.74
N PRO A 1107 -17.17 -1.56 -45.74
CA PRO A 1107 -16.21 -1.01 -44.78
C PRO A 1107 -16.27 0.52 -44.74
N HIS A 1108 -16.39 1.09 -43.53
CA HIS A 1108 -16.35 2.54 -43.24
C HIS A 1108 -17.58 3.39 -43.62
N ASN A 1109 -18.80 2.89 -43.40
CA ASN A 1109 -20.02 3.71 -43.53
C ASN A 1109 -20.78 3.85 -42.20
N ASP A 1110 -20.39 4.84 -41.39
CA ASP A 1110 -21.04 5.13 -40.11
C ASP A 1110 -22.49 5.64 -40.28
N ASP A 1111 -22.90 6.14 -41.44
CA ASP A 1111 -24.28 6.61 -41.65
C ASP A 1111 -25.22 5.42 -41.86
N HIS A 1112 -24.77 4.41 -42.60
CA HIS A 1112 -25.51 3.17 -42.77
C HIS A 1112 -25.62 2.38 -41.45
N ASP A 1113 -24.51 2.21 -40.73
CA ASP A 1113 -24.51 1.47 -39.45
C ASP A 1113 -25.40 2.18 -38.41
N HIS A 1114 -25.44 3.52 -38.42
CA HIS A 1114 -26.35 4.30 -37.59
C HIS A 1114 -27.81 4.10 -37.97
N GLU A 1115 -28.14 4.19 -39.27
CA GLU A 1115 -29.50 4.02 -39.78
C GLU A 1115 -30.05 2.63 -39.47
N ASP A 1116 -29.25 1.58 -39.66
CA ASP A 1116 -29.64 0.20 -39.34
C ASP A 1116 -29.81 -0.01 -37.83
N LEU A 1117 -28.91 0.55 -37.00
CA LEU A 1117 -29.04 0.50 -35.54
C LEU A 1117 -30.37 1.13 -35.06
N LEU A 1118 -30.68 2.37 -35.47
CA LEU A 1118 -31.92 3.01 -35.05
C LEU A 1118 -33.15 2.30 -35.62
N SER A 1119 -33.09 1.84 -36.87
CA SER A 1119 -34.18 1.08 -37.48
C SER A 1119 -34.46 -0.25 -36.78
N GLN A 1120 -33.43 -0.96 -36.32
CA GLN A 1120 -33.60 -2.17 -35.52
C GLN A 1120 -34.18 -1.87 -34.14
N LEU A 1121 -33.71 -0.80 -33.49
CA LEU A 1121 -34.26 -0.38 -32.20
C LEU A 1121 -35.75 -0.07 -32.30
N GLU A 1122 -36.16 0.72 -33.30
CA GLU A 1122 -37.54 1.16 -33.48
C GLU A 1122 -38.49 0.05 -33.91
N ASN A 1123 -38.09 -0.75 -34.89
CA ASN A 1123 -39.02 -1.65 -35.60
C ASN A 1123 -39.02 -3.08 -35.06
N ASP A 1124 -38.00 -3.48 -34.30
CA ASP A 1124 -37.87 -4.86 -33.82
C ASP A 1124 -37.56 -4.93 -32.32
N ILE A 1125 -36.44 -4.36 -31.85
CA ILE A 1125 -35.96 -4.56 -30.48
C ILE A 1125 -36.94 -4.02 -29.44
N VAL A 1126 -37.31 -2.73 -29.55
CA VAL A 1126 -38.22 -2.08 -28.59
C VAL A 1126 -39.61 -2.73 -28.62
N PRO A 1127 -40.26 -2.97 -29.79
CA PRO A 1127 -41.51 -3.73 -29.85
C PRO A 1127 -41.40 -5.13 -29.21
N THR A 1128 -40.37 -5.90 -29.58
CA THR A 1128 -40.16 -7.26 -29.07
C THR A 1128 -40.02 -7.31 -27.55
N PHE A 1129 -39.37 -6.31 -26.94
CA PHE A 1129 -39.26 -6.22 -25.49
C PHE A 1129 -40.55 -5.81 -24.79
N PHE A 1130 -41.40 -4.97 -25.40
CA PHE A 1130 -42.61 -4.42 -24.78
C PHE A 1130 -43.91 -5.16 -25.11
N ASP A 1131 -43.94 -6.01 -26.13
CA ASP A 1131 -45.12 -6.81 -26.44
C ASP A 1131 -45.32 -7.89 -25.37
N ARG A 1132 -46.47 -7.86 -24.68
CA ARG A 1132 -46.82 -8.75 -23.55
C ARG A 1132 -47.93 -9.72 -23.95
N ASN A 1133 -47.85 -10.96 -23.46
CA ASN A 1133 -48.96 -11.92 -23.55
C ASN A 1133 -50.01 -11.68 -22.43
N ALA A 1134 -51.02 -12.56 -22.33
CA ALA A 1134 -52.09 -12.45 -21.33
C ALA A 1134 -51.60 -12.53 -19.88
N GLU A 1135 -50.48 -13.22 -19.64
CA GLU A 1135 -49.82 -13.34 -18.33
C GLU A 1135 -48.80 -12.22 -18.05
N GLY A 1136 -48.65 -11.25 -18.96
CA GLY A 1136 -47.71 -10.14 -18.80
C GLY A 1136 -46.25 -10.48 -19.11
N LEU A 1137 -45.99 -11.52 -19.90
CA LEU A 1137 -44.64 -11.94 -20.29
C LEU A 1137 -44.29 -11.53 -21.74
N PRO A 1138 -43.05 -11.08 -22.01
CA PRO A 1138 -42.57 -10.83 -23.36
C PRO A 1138 -42.02 -12.10 -24.03
N LEU A 1139 -42.89 -12.99 -24.48
CA LEU A 1139 -42.48 -14.32 -24.96
C LEU A 1139 -41.47 -14.30 -26.11
N ALA A 1140 -41.57 -13.36 -27.06
CA ALA A 1140 -40.64 -13.24 -28.18
C ALA A 1140 -39.23 -12.85 -27.70
N TYR A 1141 -39.14 -11.87 -26.79
CA TYR A 1141 -37.88 -11.47 -26.16
C TYR A 1141 -37.31 -12.59 -25.28
N LEU A 1142 -38.14 -13.26 -24.47
CA LEU A 1142 -37.73 -14.40 -23.63
C LEU A 1142 -37.17 -15.55 -24.46
N LYS A 1143 -37.71 -15.79 -25.66
CA LYS A 1143 -37.13 -16.75 -26.60
C LYS A 1143 -35.70 -16.33 -26.98
N LYS A 1144 -35.48 -15.06 -27.38
CA LYS A 1144 -34.14 -14.56 -27.70
C LYS A 1144 -33.17 -14.61 -26.51
N MET A 1145 -33.64 -14.26 -25.32
CA MET A 1145 -32.89 -14.35 -24.06
C MET A 1145 -32.44 -15.80 -23.76
N ASN A 1146 -33.34 -16.77 -23.91
CA ASN A 1146 -32.98 -18.18 -23.72
C ASN A 1146 -31.93 -18.64 -24.74
N HIS A 1147 -32.06 -18.27 -26.01
CA HIS A 1147 -31.06 -18.58 -27.03
C HIS A 1147 -29.72 -17.89 -26.77
N ALA A 1148 -29.70 -16.64 -26.28
CA ALA A 1148 -28.49 -15.95 -25.85
C ALA A 1148 -27.80 -16.72 -24.71
N PHE A 1149 -28.57 -17.16 -23.71
CA PHE A 1149 -28.08 -17.95 -22.58
C PHE A 1149 -27.47 -19.29 -23.01
N GLU A 1150 -28.19 -20.05 -23.84
CA GLU A 1150 -27.76 -21.36 -24.32
C GLU A 1150 -26.53 -21.25 -25.23
N SER A 1151 -26.56 -20.38 -26.24
CA SER A 1151 -25.46 -20.21 -27.19
C SER A 1151 -24.20 -19.62 -26.54
N GLY A 1152 -24.38 -18.63 -25.66
CA GLY A 1152 -23.29 -18.03 -24.87
C GLY A 1152 -22.52 -19.09 -24.09
N ARG A 1153 -23.24 -19.96 -23.37
CA ARG A 1153 -22.62 -21.01 -22.54
C ARG A 1153 -22.06 -22.17 -23.35
N ALA A 1154 -22.74 -22.58 -24.42
CA ALA A 1154 -22.31 -23.71 -25.23
C ALA A 1154 -20.98 -23.42 -25.95
N HIS A 1155 -20.76 -22.17 -26.35
CA HIS A 1155 -19.65 -21.83 -27.23
C HIS A 1155 -18.62 -20.89 -26.61
N PHE A 1156 -18.94 -20.02 -25.65
CA PHE A 1156 -18.07 -18.90 -25.25
C PHE A 1156 -17.60 -18.92 -23.79
N LEU A 1157 -17.64 -20.07 -23.13
CA LEU A 1157 -17.04 -20.25 -21.80
C LEU A 1157 -15.52 -20.44 -21.84
N SER A 1158 -14.84 -19.98 -20.79
CA SER A 1158 -13.40 -20.21 -20.62
C SER A 1158 -13.06 -21.70 -20.59
N SER A 1159 -13.95 -22.57 -20.10
CA SER A 1159 -13.77 -24.03 -20.10
C SER A 1159 -13.51 -24.60 -21.49
N ARG A 1160 -14.26 -24.13 -22.50
CA ARG A 1160 -14.06 -24.49 -23.92
C ARG A 1160 -12.73 -23.96 -24.43
N MET A 1161 -12.48 -22.67 -24.29
CA MET A 1161 -11.23 -22.03 -24.72
C MET A 1161 -10.01 -22.72 -24.09
N HIS A 1162 -10.10 -23.08 -22.82
CA HIS A 1162 -9.04 -23.74 -22.09
C HIS A 1162 -8.80 -25.17 -22.58
N GLN A 1163 -9.84 -25.92 -22.96
CA GLN A 1163 -9.69 -27.22 -23.61
C GLN A 1163 -8.95 -27.11 -24.96
N GLU A 1164 -9.28 -26.10 -25.76
CA GLU A 1164 -8.60 -25.80 -27.03
C GLU A 1164 -7.12 -25.47 -26.79
N TYR A 1165 -6.81 -24.63 -25.80
CA TYR A 1165 -5.42 -24.37 -25.39
C TYR A 1165 -4.71 -25.62 -24.88
N GLN A 1166 -5.36 -26.48 -24.09
CA GLN A 1166 -4.75 -27.72 -23.61
C GLN A 1166 -4.48 -28.72 -24.75
N ALA A 1167 -5.31 -28.73 -25.79
CA ALA A 1167 -5.04 -29.49 -27.00
C ALA A 1167 -3.83 -28.92 -27.74
N LEU A 1168 -3.76 -27.59 -27.86
CA LEU A 1168 -2.62 -26.88 -28.45
C LEU A 1168 -1.31 -27.17 -27.71
N TYR A 1169 -1.31 -27.08 -26.37
CA TYR A 1169 -0.13 -27.38 -25.56
C TYR A 1169 0.34 -28.84 -25.75
N ARG A 1170 -0.59 -29.79 -25.79
CA ARG A 1170 -0.27 -31.22 -25.98
C ARG A 1170 0.34 -31.50 -27.35
N ALA A 1171 -0.09 -30.80 -28.39
CA ALA A 1171 0.47 -30.93 -29.73
C ALA A 1171 1.95 -30.46 -29.80
N HIS A 1172 2.37 -29.62 -28.86
CA HIS A 1172 3.68 -28.95 -28.86
C HIS A 1172 4.51 -29.23 -27.59
N ARG A 1173 4.28 -30.36 -26.93
CA ARG A 1173 5.10 -30.85 -25.79
C ARG A 1173 6.31 -31.67 -26.24
#